data_AF-A0A975PP86-F1
#
_entry.id   AF-A0A975PP86-F1
#
_cell.length_a   1.000
_cell.length_b   1.000
_cell.length_c   1.000
_cell.angle_alpha   90.00
_cell.angle_beta   90.00
_cell.angle_gamma   90.00
#
_symmetry.space_group_name_H-M   'P 1'
#
loop_
_entity.id
_entity.type
_entity.pdbx_description
1 polymer ?
#
loop_
_entity_poly.entity_id
_entity_poly.type
_entity_poly.pdbx_seq_one_letter_code
_entity_poly.pdbx_strand_id
1 'polypeptide(L)'
;MFKRHILSSVGVIGLAGGLAASPAYATEAEDEADTIALEARGTFQGFRIQPNDAIIALPDQAAFVLRSTTGEVEATPVAPTPEIIARDDVGLAGSVDVNDTQPSVVQLFSQRNSDGGIFFNCTGTVINPRTILTAAHCLNVRSSEAYGLPETGAARTVLVSTGVDSGERFFNYFTTGNSYSAGGVASSTDVIIHPSSNLDEGDLPFPWADIALVALDEPITDVPAMPILLSPLSELTHVIQVGYGGFGTAATGDIGIGFLRRVGENMLGAVASPADLIDTTFPGFAPSATTFGTETQAFYFTDFDNPDRVGPGQDRCTFDGFGITCENLQAVLDIDWFAGDALPNEVGTAGGDSGSPLIADQLGGPPVVTAVLSGGFDFFGVGNTYGDISFYNPLYPFFEFITENTPYKYVSAKRGIGLWSDPNRWTQDLDPGFLIDDGTGNLVNGIPAGSEPGVYETGPKLGTILGVDISGNSDLQSIDLPPEGTPNFGGNTPESSVLLGPGSTGFVPNNTDGTPGTSFANPAQYFDVILNRFGGTVVDMDVEIDKLTLDHVFAGFVLPEEYAFRTIIGYEQFNGLAQIDGTFEAGLVALFGGLTTGEGTIASPAVFNLSAGIAPGGLFGIGTLTIDGDYIQASEGTLLANVQFNGRNADADLLAVTGDASLAGNLIVSGRRGVRFGREATILTASSVLGDFDDVFLITGSPLLFAETRVEGGDVIVSINALRLRDLFGQSKNLASLGAALDTLRFEGRFDEFVGLFDVIDNAGIGSLVPTLSSLTPISAFEQSFVANSFSQRFTGQLGQRTLSLRGANGAAAGFSSAGGATFAIAGTNPQDAGKLGFFSTVSGSFLASAAERNTGTNAFEEAAFTQAGELTLGADMRVSDHVAVGFAMTNIRNSASNAGASFRPDDTSIAAAAYAAAQFGQGFADMYVGFSRQNYGVERTSSGDFALAYASAQGAAEGRQTFAGMRVGYAIDVAPGFEVGPVASVDFVRSNIGGYDEVGAGLFGLTVHERSFTSVGTKFGLMGALDTQVGRTGTLSAFGSVAYARELADSEDVVTANFFGAPDVPFSIVNALDPEWVSVNAGIELSLGSRLSLSASGTSDLGRGVLTNNQGRMTISWKF
;
A
#
# COMPACT_ATOMS: atom_id res chain seq x y z
N MET A 1 -13.93 -78.13 -84.09
CA MET A 1 -13.25 -77.34 -85.15
C MET A 1 -13.64 -75.88 -84.91
N PHE A 2 -12.66 -74.98 -84.66
CA PHE A 2 -12.63 -73.48 -84.76
C PHE A 2 -13.96 -72.70 -85.02
N LYS A 3 -14.26 -71.49 -84.48
CA LYS A 3 -13.51 -70.20 -84.48
C LYS A 3 -14.38 -69.05 -83.84
N ARG A 4 -13.74 -68.05 -83.17
CA ARG A 4 -14.02 -66.57 -83.01
C ARG A 4 -15.47 -66.07 -82.68
N HIS A 5 -15.76 -65.08 -81.83
CA HIS A 5 -15.08 -63.93 -81.22
C HIS A 5 -15.64 -63.67 -79.79
N ILE A 6 -14.78 -63.17 -78.88
CA ILE A 6 -15.10 -62.67 -77.53
C ILE A 6 -15.23 -61.15 -77.60
N LEU A 7 -16.22 -60.59 -76.90
CA LEU A 7 -16.42 -59.17 -76.61
C LEU A 7 -16.52 -59.03 -75.09
N SER A 8 -15.65 -58.19 -74.54
CA SER A 8 -15.43 -57.87 -73.13
C SER A 8 -15.57 -56.37 -72.98
N SER A 9 -16.56 -55.92 -72.21
CA SER A 9 -16.63 -54.59 -71.56
C SER A 9 -18.00 -54.41 -70.92
N VAL A 10 -18.04 -53.66 -69.81
CA VAL A 10 -19.18 -53.33 -68.93
C VAL A 10 -19.41 -54.32 -67.78
N GLY A 11 -18.66 -54.09 -66.72
CA GLY A 11 -18.87 -54.62 -65.37
C GLY A 11 -18.17 -53.69 -64.39
N VAL A 12 -18.59 -52.42 -64.35
CA VAL A 12 -18.19 -51.47 -63.29
C VAL A 12 -19.22 -51.62 -62.17
N ILE A 13 -18.66 -51.93 -61.00
CA ILE A 13 -19.28 -52.30 -59.74
C ILE A 13 -19.86 -51.05 -59.07
N GLY A 14 -20.96 -51.22 -58.34
CA GLY A 14 -21.51 -50.19 -57.46
C GLY A 14 -20.51 -49.87 -56.34
N LEU A 15 -19.99 -48.65 -56.38
CA LEU A 15 -19.05 -48.06 -55.42
C LEU A 15 -19.63 -46.79 -54.76
N ALA A 16 -20.97 -46.65 -54.77
CA ALA A 16 -21.66 -45.41 -54.44
C ALA A 16 -22.16 -45.35 -52.97
N GLY A 17 -21.36 -45.79 -52.00
CA GLY A 17 -21.77 -45.70 -50.58
C GLY A 17 -20.67 -45.84 -49.55
N GLY A 18 -19.39 -45.73 -49.93
CA GLY A 18 -18.25 -46.00 -49.04
C GLY A 18 -17.12 -44.96 -49.07
N LEU A 19 -17.33 -43.77 -49.65
CA LEU A 19 -16.32 -42.71 -49.72
C LEU A 19 -16.55 -41.57 -48.71
N ALA A 20 -17.38 -41.78 -47.69
CA ALA A 20 -17.60 -40.79 -46.64
C ALA A 20 -16.44 -40.80 -45.64
N ALA A 21 -16.05 -39.63 -45.14
CA ALA A 21 -15.12 -39.50 -44.02
C ALA A 21 -15.60 -40.40 -42.86
N SER A 22 -14.72 -41.19 -42.28
CA SER A 22 -15.08 -42.10 -41.20
C SER A 22 -14.67 -41.47 -39.85
N PRO A 23 -15.58 -41.39 -38.86
CA PRO A 23 -15.21 -40.94 -37.54
C PRO A 23 -14.46 -42.06 -36.80
N ALA A 24 -13.63 -41.67 -35.83
CA ALA A 24 -13.11 -42.61 -34.84
C ALA A 24 -14.22 -42.96 -33.84
N TYR A 25 -15.02 -43.98 -34.11
CA TYR A 25 -16.03 -44.41 -33.14
C TYR A 25 -15.40 -45.16 -31.95
N ALA A 26 -15.62 -44.66 -30.74
CA ALA A 26 -15.68 -45.50 -29.55
C ALA A 26 -17.12 -46.06 -29.41
N THR A 27 -17.55 -47.00 -30.26
CA THR A 27 -18.91 -47.56 -30.14
C THR A 27 -19.03 -48.44 -28.89
N GLU A 28 -19.88 -48.05 -27.93
CA GLU A 28 -20.53 -48.97 -27.00
C GLU A 28 -21.60 -49.76 -27.77
N ALA A 29 -21.34 -51.03 -28.09
CA ALA A 29 -22.38 -51.94 -28.58
C ALA A 29 -23.29 -52.35 -27.41
N GLU A 30 -24.45 -51.70 -27.27
CA GLU A 30 -25.61 -52.28 -26.60
C GLU A 30 -26.46 -53.00 -27.66
N ASP A 31 -26.53 -54.33 -27.54
CA ASP A 31 -27.37 -55.27 -28.32
C ASP A 31 -26.95 -55.61 -29.77
N GLU A 32 -26.05 -56.61 -29.92
CA GLU A 32 -26.28 -57.73 -30.86
C GLU A 32 -25.28 -58.89 -30.66
N ALA A 33 -25.80 -60.12 -30.71
CA ALA A 33 -25.02 -61.36 -30.59
C ALA A 33 -24.64 -61.89 -31.99
N ASP A 34 -23.38 -62.30 -32.13
CA ASP A 34 -22.80 -63.16 -33.20
C ASP A 34 -22.79 -62.59 -34.64
N THR A 35 -21.65 -62.05 -35.12
CA THR A 35 -20.69 -62.69 -36.07
C THR A 35 -19.80 -61.70 -36.86
N ILE A 36 -18.48 -61.86 -36.69
CA ILE A 36 -17.34 -61.49 -37.58
C ILE A 36 -17.01 -59.99 -37.73
N ALA A 37 -16.10 -59.51 -36.88
CA ALA A 37 -14.81 -58.91 -37.28
C ALA A 37 -13.83 -59.10 -36.11
N LEU A 38 -12.83 -59.97 -36.29
CA LEU A 38 -11.68 -60.08 -35.39
C LEU A 38 -10.66 -59.02 -35.85
N GLU A 39 -10.66 -57.83 -35.25
CA GLU A 39 -9.53 -56.88 -35.20
C GLU A 39 -9.98 -55.59 -34.49
N ALA A 40 -10.11 -55.67 -33.17
CA ALA A 40 -10.12 -54.56 -32.21
C ALA A 40 -10.24 -55.18 -30.81
N ARG A 41 -9.14 -55.78 -30.34
CA ARG A 41 -9.00 -56.20 -28.94
C ARG A 41 -7.77 -55.55 -28.33
N GLY A 42 -7.84 -54.23 -28.12
CA GLY A 42 -7.29 -53.64 -26.91
C GLY A 42 -8.26 -53.95 -25.77
N THR A 43 -8.06 -55.04 -25.02
CA THR A 43 -8.91 -55.33 -23.87
C THR A 43 -8.59 -54.36 -22.72
N PHE A 44 -9.36 -53.29 -22.59
CA PHE A 44 -9.72 -52.78 -21.27
C PHE A 44 -11.15 -53.24 -20.98
N GLN A 45 -11.29 -54.50 -20.54
CA GLN A 45 -12.54 -54.88 -19.88
C GLN A 45 -12.58 -54.12 -18.55
N GLY A 46 -13.57 -53.25 -18.37
CA GLY A 46 -13.85 -52.63 -17.09
C GLY A 46 -13.87 -53.67 -15.96
N PHE A 47 -13.46 -53.26 -14.76
CA PHE A 47 -13.43 -54.12 -13.59
C PHE A 47 -14.80 -54.77 -13.34
N ARG A 48 -14.92 -56.07 -13.65
CA ARG A 48 -15.97 -56.93 -13.08
C ARG A 48 -15.34 -57.79 -12.00
N ILE A 49 -15.78 -57.61 -10.76
CA ILE A 49 -15.38 -58.44 -9.63
C ILE A 49 -15.88 -59.88 -9.87
N GLN A 50 -14.97 -60.82 -10.10
CA GLN A 50 -15.19 -62.22 -9.76
C GLN A 50 -13.98 -62.79 -9.00
N PRO A 51 -14.20 -63.66 -8.00
CA PRO A 51 -13.16 -64.06 -7.06
C PRO A 51 -12.15 -65.03 -7.72
N ASN A 52 -10.87 -64.82 -7.39
CA ASN A 52 -9.69 -65.57 -7.80
C ASN A 52 -9.82 -67.10 -7.76
N ASP A 53 -9.16 -67.77 -8.72
CA ASP A 53 -8.19 -68.83 -8.41
C ASP A 53 -7.13 -69.05 -9.51
N ALA A 54 -5.86 -68.99 -9.06
CA ALA A 54 -4.66 -69.75 -9.46
C ALA A 54 -3.96 -69.62 -10.85
N ILE A 55 -2.77 -68.99 -10.80
CA ILE A 55 -1.41 -69.44 -11.24
C ILE A 55 -1.28 -70.43 -12.42
N ILE A 56 -0.41 -70.11 -13.41
CA ILE A 56 0.71 -70.93 -13.96
C ILE A 56 1.59 -70.11 -14.95
N ALA A 57 2.89 -70.42 -14.98
CA ALA A 57 4.01 -69.74 -15.65
C ALA A 57 4.26 -70.11 -17.14
N LEU A 58 4.87 -69.13 -17.86
CA LEU A 58 5.85 -69.08 -19.00
C LEU A 58 6.34 -70.40 -19.70
N PRO A 59 7.01 -70.43 -20.91
CA PRO A 59 7.53 -69.37 -21.82
C PRO A 59 7.47 -69.63 -23.38
N ASP A 60 8.02 -68.68 -24.16
CA ASP A 60 9.01 -68.81 -25.28
C ASP A 60 8.68 -68.64 -26.79
N GLN A 61 9.66 -67.99 -27.44
CA GLN A 61 9.93 -67.49 -28.81
C GLN A 61 9.37 -68.23 -30.06
N ALA A 62 9.00 -67.45 -31.11
CA ALA A 62 9.29 -67.79 -32.52
C ALA A 62 9.18 -66.58 -33.47
N ALA A 63 10.21 -66.41 -34.31
CA ALA A 63 10.35 -65.43 -35.38
C ALA A 63 9.31 -65.58 -36.51
N PHE A 64 8.96 -64.47 -37.17
CA PHE A 64 8.18 -64.50 -38.42
C PHE A 64 8.95 -63.92 -39.61
N VAL A 65 8.83 -64.63 -40.74
CA VAL A 65 9.50 -64.44 -42.02
C VAL A 65 8.64 -63.56 -42.92
N LEU A 66 9.22 -62.48 -43.47
CA LEU A 66 8.62 -61.67 -44.53
C LEU A 66 8.47 -62.49 -45.83
N ARG A 67 7.23 -62.68 -46.29
CA ARG A 67 6.91 -63.10 -47.66
C ARG A 67 6.58 -61.84 -48.47
N SER A 68 7.40 -61.51 -49.46
CA SER A 68 7.02 -60.55 -50.50
C SER A 68 6.09 -61.24 -51.50
N THR A 69 4.83 -60.85 -51.56
CA THR A 69 3.97 -61.05 -52.72
C THR A 69 3.84 -59.72 -53.44
N THR A 70 4.39 -59.63 -54.65
CA THR A 70 4.04 -58.59 -55.62
C THR A 70 2.59 -58.83 -56.06
N GLY A 71 1.65 -58.19 -55.39
CA GLY A 71 0.30 -57.94 -55.88
C GLY A 71 0.18 -56.46 -56.19
N GLU A 72 -0.51 -56.10 -57.28
CA GLU A 72 -1.04 -54.74 -57.45
C GLU A 72 -1.87 -54.39 -56.20
N VAL A 73 -1.53 -53.27 -55.56
CA VAL A 73 -2.31 -52.73 -54.44
C VAL A 73 -3.41 -51.87 -55.06
N GLU A 74 -4.64 -52.37 -55.04
CA GLU A 74 -5.82 -51.58 -55.42
C GLU A 74 -6.29 -50.77 -54.21
N ALA A 75 -6.53 -49.47 -54.41
CA ALA A 75 -7.10 -48.60 -53.38
C ALA A 75 -8.55 -49.00 -53.07
N THR A 76 -8.84 -49.24 -51.80
CA THR A 76 -10.20 -49.42 -51.28
C THR A 76 -10.34 -48.52 -50.06
N PRO A 77 -11.37 -47.65 -50.00
CA PRO A 77 -11.61 -46.83 -48.82
C PRO A 77 -11.80 -47.75 -47.61
N VAL A 78 -10.96 -47.57 -46.61
CA VAL A 78 -11.12 -48.20 -45.29
C VAL A 78 -11.20 -47.06 -44.30
N ALA A 79 -12.03 -47.21 -43.27
CA ALA A 79 -12.15 -46.20 -42.24
C ALA A 79 -10.78 -45.95 -41.59
N PRO A 80 -10.17 -44.78 -41.76
CA PRO A 80 -8.99 -44.44 -40.99
C PRO A 80 -9.42 -44.31 -39.54
N THR A 81 -8.87 -45.16 -38.69
CA THR A 81 -8.79 -44.84 -37.27
C THR A 81 -7.57 -43.95 -37.17
N PRO A 82 -7.67 -42.71 -36.70
CA PRO A 82 -6.47 -41.91 -36.55
C PRO A 82 -5.52 -42.61 -35.48
N GLU A 83 -4.20 -42.34 -35.33
CA GLU A 83 -3.37 -42.34 -34.04
C GLU A 83 -2.35 -41.16 -33.85
N ILE A 84 -1.91 -40.71 -32.64
CA ILE A 84 -0.67 -39.90 -32.55
C ILE A 84 0.46 -40.88 -32.84
N ILE A 85 0.78 -40.95 -34.12
CA ILE A 85 1.81 -41.82 -34.65
C ILE A 85 3.05 -41.01 -34.86
N ALA A 86 4.11 -41.35 -34.12
CA ALA A 86 5.41 -40.74 -34.30
C ALA A 86 6.11 -41.33 -35.53
N ARG A 87 7.00 -40.54 -36.14
CA ARG A 87 8.00 -41.10 -37.05
C ARG A 87 8.81 -42.21 -36.37
N ASP A 88 9.23 -43.20 -37.16
CA ASP A 88 10.00 -44.35 -36.68
C ASP A 88 11.33 -43.94 -36.01
N ASP A 89 11.97 -42.88 -36.50
CA ASP A 89 13.24 -42.37 -35.98
C ASP A 89 13.11 -41.48 -34.72
N VAL A 90 11.94 -40.86 -34.53
CA VAL A 90 11.57 -40.15 -33.28
C VAL A 90 11.22 -41.16 -32.19
N GLY A 91 10.42 -42.17 -32.55
CA GLY A 91 9.97 -43.22 -31.67
C GLY A 91 8.99 -42.77 -30.58
N LEU A 92 8.37 -43.75 -29.90
CA LEU A 92 7.31 -43.50 -28.90
C LEU A 92 7.70 -42.59 -27.74
N ALA A 93 8.96 -42.67 -27.29
CA ALA A 93 9.42 -41.84 -26.18
C ALA A 93 9.68 -40.39 -26.61
N GLY A 94 9.97 -40.17 -27.89
CA GLY A 94 10.23 -38.84 -28.45
C GLY A 94 8.98 -38.00 -28.62
N SER A 95 7.81 -38.62 -28.78
CA SER A 95 6.53 -37.91 -28.90
C SER A 95 5.85 -37.58 -27.58
N VAL A 96 6.33 -38.06 -26.43
CA VAL A 96 5.72 -37.71 -25.13
C VAL A 96 6.06 -36.27 -24.77
N ASP A 97 5.07 -35.50 -24.31
CA ASP A 97 5.24 -34.11 -23.89
C ASP A 97 5.90 -33.97 -22.50
N VAL A 98 7.11 -34.52 -22.37
CA VAL A 98 7.86 -34.60 -21.11
C VAL A 98 8.23 -33.23 -20.51
N ASN A 99 8.17 -32.17 -21.32
CA ASN A 99 8.48 -30.81 -20.90
C ASN A 99 7.22 -29.97 -20.59
N ASP A 100 6.03 -30.60 -20.59
CA ASP A 100 4.75 -29.95 -20.33
C ASP A 100 4.53 -28.71 -21.22
N THR A 101 4.80 -28.86 -22.53
CA THR A 101 4.73 -27.76 -23.50
C THR A 101 3.30 -27.40 -23.89
N GLN A 102 2.36 -28.34 -23.80
CA GLN A 102 0.94 -28.16 -24.15
C GLN A 102 0.00 -28.42 -22.96
N PRO A 103 0.16 -27.73 -21.81
CA PRO A 103 -0.54 -28.04 -20.56
C PRO A 103 -2.08 -27.89 -20.65
N SER A 104 -2.57 -27.07 -21.58
CA SER A 104 -4.00 -26.81 -21.81
C SER A 104 -4.74 -27.97 -22.47
N VAL A 105 -4.03 -28.99 -22.97
CA VAL A 105 -4.63 -30.15 -23.65
C VAL A 105 -4.95 -31.24 -22.64
N VAL A 106 -6.19 -31.71 -22.70
CA VAL A 106 -6.81 -32.55 -21.67
C VAL A 106 -7.37 -33.84 -22.25
N GLN A 107 -7.40 -34.88 -21.41
CA GLN A 107 -8.03 -36.14 -21.75
C GLN A 107 -9.48 -36.16 -21.24
N LEU A 108 -10.39 -36.59 -22.12
CA LEU A 108 -11.83 -36.65 -21.85
C LEU A 108 -12.28 -38.09 -21.66
N PHE A 109 -13.02 -38.33 -20.60
CA PHE A 109 -13.67 -39.60 -20.32
C PHE A 109 -15.17 -39.39 -20.21
N SER A 110 -15.96 -40.34 -20.67
CA SER A 110 -17.41 -40.30 -20.51
C SER A 110 -17.84 -41.31 -19.46
N GLN A 111 -18.52 -40.82 -18.44
CA GLN A 111 -19.04 -41.60 -17.33
C GLN A 111 -20.53 -41.84 -17.53
N ARG A 112 -20.97 -43.08 -17.36
CA ARG A 112 -22.37 -43.44 -17.23
C ARG A 112 -22.86 -43.14 -15.83
N ASN A 113 -23.83 -42.24 -15.70
CA ASN A 113 -24.34 -41.84 -14.38
C ASN A 113 -25.19 -42.95 -13.73
N SER A 114 -25.70 -43.91 -14.50
CA SER A 114 -26.56 -45.00 -13.97
C SER A 114 -25.81 -46.09 -13.21
N ASP A 115 -24.54 -46.35 -13.54
CA ASP A 115 -23.74 -47.41 -12.91
C ASP A 115 -22.27 -47.03 -12.64
N GLY A 116 -21.87 -45.81 -12.98
CA GLY A 116 -20.51 -45.29 -12.79
C GLY A 116 -19.49 -45.84 -13.79
N GLY A 117 -19.91 -46.55 -14.84
CA GLY A 117 -19.00 -47.04 -15.88
C GLY A 117 -18.31 -45.90 -16.61
N ILE A 118 -16.98 -45.91 -16.70
CA ILE A 118 -16.19 -44.87 -17.36
C ILE A 118 -15.50 -45.45 -18.58
N PHE A 119 -15.58 -44.75 -19.70
CA PHE A 119 -14.83 -45.06 -20.92
C PHE A 119 -14.01 -43.84 -21.34
N PHE A 120 -12.82 -44.11 -21.87
CA PHE A 120 -12.06 -43.06 -22.57
C PHE A 120 -12.86 -42.63 -23.80
N ASN A 121 -13.01 -41.32 -23.98
CA ASN A 121 -13.81 -40.75 -25.05
C ASN A 121 -12.92 -40.10 -26.10
N CYS A 122 -12.28 -38.98 -25.76
CA CYS A 122 -11.62 -38.08 -26.71
C CYS A 122 -10.57 -37.18 -26.03
N THR A 123 -10.01 -36.26 -26.79
CA THR A 123 -9.14 -35.18 -26.33
C THR A 123 -9.88 -33.83 -26.40
N GLY A 124 -9.43 -32.84 -25.64
CA GLY A 124 -9.96 -31.48 -25.72
C GLY A 124 -8.93 -30.43 -25.31
N THR A 125 -9.35 -29.16 -25.36
CA THR A 125 -8.51 -28.01 -24.98
C THR A 125 -9.21 -27.09 -24.00
N VAL A 126 -8.51 -26.70 -22.94
CA VAL A 126 -8.94 -25.65 -22.00
C VAL A 126 -8.80 -24.29 -22.68
N ILE A 127 -9.91 -23.65 -23.02
CA ILE A 127 -9.91 -22.30 -23.67
C ILE A 127 -10.18 -21.16 -22.68
N ASN A 128 -10.72 -21.50 -21.50
CA ASN A 128 -10.79 -20.67 -20.28
C ASN A 128 -11.06 -21.61 -19.08
N PRO A 129 -11.07 -21.13 -17.83
CA PRO A 129 -11.13 -22.02 -16.64
C PRO A 129 -12.33 -22.97 -16.58
N ARG A 130 -13.43 -22.69 -17.30
CA ARG A 130 -14.68 -23.48 -17.25
C ARG A 130 -15.08 -24.12 -18.57
N THR A 131 -14.26 -24.01 -19.63
CA THR A 131 -14.66 -24.43 -20.97
C THR A 131 -13.61 -25.33 -21.60
N ILE A 132 -14.03 -26.53 -22.00
CA ILE A 132 -13.28 -27.37 -22.91
C ILE A 132 -13.88 -27.28 -24.31
N LEU A 133 -13.03 -27.01 -25.28
CA LEU A 133 -13.33 -27.12 -26.70
C LEU A 133 -12.94 -28.53 -27.19
N THR A 134 -13.86 -29.22 -27.86
CA THR A 134 -13.65 -30.59 -28.38
C THR A 134 -14.51 -30.84 -29.63
N ALA A 135 -14.41 -32.03 -30.20
CA ALA A 135 -15.17 -32.44 -31.39
C ALA A 135 -16.59 -32.91 -31.02
N ALA A 136 -17.57 -32.60 -31.85
CA ALA A 136 -18.95 -33.00 -31.64
C ALA A 136 -19.14 -34.52 -31.71
N HIS A 137 -18.44 -35.21 -32.62
CA HIS A 137 -18.62 -36.65 -32.83
C HIS A 137 -18.19 -37.52 -31.64
N CYS A 138 -17.43 -36.94 -30.71
CA CYS A 138 -17.12 -37.53 -29.41
C CYS A 138 -18.35 -37.62 -28.49
N LEU A 139 -19.38 -36.81 -28.75
CA LEU A 139 -20.49 -36.56 -27.85
C LEU A 139 -21.85 -36.77 -28.54
N ASN A 140 -21.93 -36.62 -29.87
CA ASN A 140 -23.18 -36.66 -30.63
C ASN A 140 -23.76 -38.07 -30.86
N VAL A 141 -23.24 -39.10 -30.18
CA VAL A 141 -23.96 -40.37 -30.01
C VAL A 141 -25.19 -40.20 -29.09
N ARG A 142 -25.29 -39.04 -28.43
CA ARG A 142 -26.43 -38.54 -27.66
C ARG A 142 -26.60 -37.05 -27.94
N SER A 143 -27.78 -36.51 -27.69
CA SER A 143 -27.97 -35.07 -27.75
C SER A 143 -27.28 -34.35 -26.58
N SER A 144 -27.01 -33.06 -26.75
CA SER A 144 -26.49 -32.15 -25.71
C SER A 144 -27.16 -32.36 -24.35
N GLU A 145 -28.47 -32.55 -24.36
CA GLU A 145 -29.36 -32.74 -23.21
C GLU A 145 -29.08 -33.99 -22.37
N ALA A 146 -28.31 -34.95 -22.89
CA ALA A 146 -27.97 -36.17 -22.19
C ALA A 146 -26.81 -36.00 -21.20
N TYR A 147 -26.09 -34.88 -21.26
CA TYR A 147 -24.88 -34.63 -20.51
C TYR A 147 -25.11 -33.67 -19.33
N GLY A 148 -24.39 -33.92 -18.23
CA GLY A 148 -24.44 -33.11 -17.01
C GLY A 148 -24.12 -33.94 -15.78
N LEU A 149 -24.14 -33.32 -14.60
CA LEU A 149 -23.81 -34.00 -13.35
C LEU A 149 -24.82 -35.11 -13.00
N PRO A 150 -24.41 -36.17 -12.27
CA PRO A 150 -25.33 -37.24 -11.86
C PRO A 150 -26.54 -36.74 -11.08
N GLU A 151 -26.34 -35.70 -10.26
CA GLU A 151 -27.34 -35.06 -9.40
C GLU A 151 -28.50 -34.45 -10.19
N THR A 152 -28.25 -34.08 -11.45
CA THR A 152 -29.21 -33.39 -12.30
C THR A 152 -30.11 -34.34 -13.09
N GLY A 153 -29.84 -35.65 -12.99
CA GLY A 153 -30.55 -36.71 -13.73
C GLY A 153 -30.03 -36.93 -15.16
N ALA A 154 -28.92 -36.27 -15.54
CA ALA A 154 -28.26 -36.50 -16.82
C ALA A 154 -27.79 -37.95 -16.98
N ALA A 155 -27.77 -38.45 -18.21
CA ALA A 155 -27.37 -39.83 -18.51
C ALA A 155 -25.85 -40.03 -18.45
N ARG A 156 -25.08 -38.99 -18.81
CA ARG A 156 -23.63 -39.02 -18.90
C ARG A 156 -22.99 -37.79 -18.27
N THR A 157 -21.79 -37.96 -17.73
CA THR A 157 -20.90 -36.88 -17.30
C THR A 157 -19.59 -36.99 -18.08
N VAL A 158 -19.10 -35.91 -18.68
CA VAL A 158 -17.74 -35.84 -19.23
C VAL A 158 -16.79 -35.48 -18.10
N LEU A 159 -15.77 -36.30 -17.89
CA LEU A 159 -14.71 -36.09 -16.91
C LEU A 159 -13.45 -35.59 -17.64
N VAL A 160 -12.82 -34.56 -17.09
CA VAL A 160 -11.68 -33.86 -17.68
C VAL A 160 -10.45 -34.04 -16.81
N SER A 161 -9.43 -34.67 -17.40
CA SER A 161 -8.15 -34.91 -16.71
C SER A 161 -7.01 -34.14 -17.37
N THR A 162 -6.18 -33.49 -16.56
CA THR A 162 -5.06 -32.63 -16.97
C THR A 162 -3.71 -33.25 -16.60
N GLY A 163 -2.63 -32.68 -17.16
CA GLY A 163 -1.25 -33.05 -16.87
C GLY A 163 -0.63 -34.00 -17.91
N VAL A 164 0.71 -34.02 -17.99
CA VAL A 164 1.45 -34.87 -18.96
C VAL A 164 1.05 -36.34 -18.85
N ASP A 165 0.83 -36.83 -17.62
CA ASP A 165 0.16 -38.10 -17.33
C ASP A 165 -1.22 -37.80 -16.71
N SER A 166 -2.26 -37.84 -17.53
CA SER A 166 -3.65 -37.64 -17.11
C SER A 166 -4.14 -38.75 -16.17
N GLY A 167 -3.40 -39.85 -16.04
CA GLY A 167 -3.71 -40.97 -15.16
C GLY A 167 -3.65 -40.58 -13.68
N GLU A 168 -2.78 -39.62 -13.32
CA GLU A 168 -2.63 -39.19 -11.92
C GLU A 168 -3.95 -38.66 -11.34
N ARG A 169 -4.56 -37.70 -12.04
CA ARG A 169 -5.85 -37.10 -11.68
C ARG A 169 -7.01 -38.07 -11.89
N PHE A 170 -7.01 -38.79 -13.00
CA PHE A 170 -8.06 -39.74 -13.33
C PHE A 170 -8.19 -40.85 -12.28
N PHE A 171 -7.08 -41.51 -11.92
CA PHE A 171 -7.13 -42.58 -10.92
C PHE A 171 -7.37 -42.06 -9.51
N ASN A 172 -6.95 -40.83 -9.18
CA ASN A 172 -7.34 -40.20 -7.92
C ASN A 172 -8.87 -40.06 -7.83
N TYR A 173 -9.53 -39.50 -8.85
CA TYR A 173 -10.99 -39.45 -8.91
C TYR A 173 -11.61 -40.86 -8.87
N PHE A 174 -11.16 -41.79 -9.72
CA PHE A 174 -11.74 -43.12 -9.83
C PHE A 174 -11.68 -43.91 -8.51
N THR A 175 -10.63 -43.70 -7.71
CA THR A 175 -10.43 -44.45 -6.46
C THR A 175 -11.02 -43.77 -5.23
N THR A 176 -11.12 -42.44 -5.21
CA THR A 176 -11.50 -41.67 -4.01
C THR A 176 -12.77 -40.84 -4.17
N GLY A 177 -13.18 -40.54 -5.41
CA GLY A 177 -14.22 -39.56 -5.72
C GLY A 177 -13.79 -38.11 -5.55
N ASN A 178 -12.49 -37.83 -5.41
CA ASN A 178 -11.96 -36.47 -5.28
C ASN A 178 -12.27 -35.60 -6.50
N SER A 179 -12.71 -34.36 -6.26
CA SER A 179 -12.91 -33.34 -7.31
C SER A 179 -11.59 -32.74 -7.78
N TYR A 180 -11.64 -31.79 -8.73
CA TYR A 180 -10.46 -31.22 -9.36
C TYR A 180 -9.51 -30.54 -8.37
N SER A 181 -10.06 -29.73 -7.45
CA SER A 181 -9.35 -29.04 -6.38
C SER A 181 -8.68 -29.98 -5.36
N ALA A 182 -9.22 -31.20 -5.20
CA ALA A 182 -8.63 -32.28 -4.40
C ALA A 182 -7.65 -33.18 -5.19
N GLY A 183 -7.24 -32.74 -6.39
CA GLY A 183 -6.30 -33.44 -7.26
C GLY A 183 -6.94 -34.53 -8.13
N GLY A 184 -8.27 -34.55 -8.26
CA GLY A 184 -9.01 -35.43 -9.16
C GLY A 184 -9.27 -34.77 -10.53
N VAL A 185 -10.44 -35.05 -11.11
CA VAL A 185 -10.90 -34.54 -12.42
C VAL A 185 -11.96 -33.47 -12.25
N ALA A 186 -12.12 -32.61 -13.26
CA ALA A 186 -13.30 -31.74 -13.38
C ALA A 186 -14.41 -32.49 -14.12
N SER A 187 -15.66 -32.19 -13.80
CA SER A 187 -16.84 -32.88 -14.33
C SER A 187 -17.73 -31.92 -15.13
N SER A 188 -18.37 -32.42 -16.18
CA SER A 188 -19.23 -31.58 -17.01
C SER A 188 -20.55 -31.24 -16.32
N THR A 189 -20.86 -29.97 -16.20
CA THR A 189 -22.18 -29.47 -15.79
C THR A 189 -23.16 -29.40 -16.95
N ASP A 190 -22.65 -29.06 -18.14
CA ASP A 190 -23.40 -28.93 -19.38
C ASP A 190 -22.49 -29.24 -20.57
N VAL A 191 -23.08 -29.69 -21.67
CA VAL A 191 -22.39 -29.91 -22.96
C VAL A 191 -23.26 -29.31 -24.04
N ILE A 192 -22.67 -28.47 -24.88
CA ILE A 192 -23.34 -27.86 -26.01
C ILE A 192 -22.65 -28.33 -27.28
N ILE A 193 -23.34 -29.18 -28.04
CA ILE A 193 -22.93 -29.62 -29.38
C ILE A 193 -23.46 -28.61 -30.40
N HIS A 194 -22.70 -28.29 -31.44
CA HIS A 194 -23.18 -27.39 -32.48
C HIS A 194 -24.54 -27.85 -33.05
N PRO A 195 -25.54 -26.96 -33.20
CA PRO A 195 -26.91 -27.34 -33.55
C PRO A 195 -27.04 -28.13 -34.86
N SER A 196 -26.17 -27.85 -35.84
CA SER A 196 -26.17 -28.57 -37.11
C SER A 196 -25.84 -30.06 -36.96
N SER A 197 -25.07 -30.47 -35.95
CA SER A 197 -24.63 -31.85 -35.71
C SER A 197 -25.24 -32.51 -34.47
N ASN A 198 -26.03 -31.77 -33.68
CA ASN A 198 -26.71 -32.32 -32.51
C ASN A 198 -27.94 -33.15 -32.94
N LEU A 199 -28.14 -34.31 -32.33
CA LEU A 199 -29.13 -35.31 -32.76
C LEU A 199 -30.59 -34.84 -32.70
N ASP A 200 -30.93 -33.99 -31.72
CA ASP A 200 -32.30 -33.51 -31.52
C ASP A 200 -32.61 -32.23 -32.33
N GLU A 201 -31.66 -31.76 -33.14
CA GLU A 201 -31.71 -30.49 -33.88
C GLU A 201 -31.46 -30.68 -35.37
N GLY A 202 -30.25 -30.41 -35.84
CA GLY A 202 -29.87 -30.50 -37.25
C GLY A 202 -29.57 -31.93 -37.71
N ASP A 203 -29.03 -32.77 -36.81
CA ASP A 203 -28.72 -34.19 -37.06
C ASP A 203 -27.91 -34.43 -38.35
N LEU A 204 -27.03 -33.50 -38.74
CA LEU A 204 -26.09 -33.79 -39.82
C LEU A 204 -25.09 -34.85 -39.33
N PRO A 205 -24.80 -35.85 -40.18
CA PRO A 205 -23.80 -36.85 -39.84
C PRO A 205 -22.42 -36.21 -39.72
N PHE A 206 -21.51 -36.89 -39.04
CA PHE A 206 -20.08 -36.59 -39.17
C PHE A 206 -19.66 -36.56 -40.66
N PRO A 207 -18.78 -35.63 -41.09
CA PRO A 207 -17.98 -34.68 -40.31
C PRO A 207 -18.52 -33.25 -40.18
N TRP A 208 -19.80 -33.00 -40.49
CA TRP A 208 -20.37 -31.66 -40.48
C TRP A 208 -20.38 -31.04 -39.08
N ALA A 209 -20.05 -29.74 -38.99
CA ALA A 209 -20.12 -28.94 -37.76
C ALA A 209 -19.54 -29.61 -36.51
N ASP A 210 -18.38 -30.25 -36.64
CA ASP A 210 -17.80 -31.11 -35.61
C ASP A 210 -17.15 -30.34 -34.45
N ILE A 211 -17.92 -29.52 -33.73
CA ILE A 211 -17.50 -28.72 -32.57
C ILE A 211 -18.49 -28.90 -31.42
N ALA A 212 -17.95 -29.06 -30.21
CA ALA A 212 -18.70 -29.04 -28.97
C ALA A 212 -17.95 -28.31 -27.86
N LEU A 213 -18.71 -27.74 -26.93
CA LEU A 213 -18.22 -27.06 -25.74
C LEU A 213 -18.67 -27.84 -24.49
N VAL A 214 -17.76 -28.06 -23.56
CA VAL A 214 -18.04 -28.71 -22.28
C VAL A 214 -17.84 -27.70 -21.16
N ALA A 215 -18.90 -27.45 -20.39
CA ALA A 215 -18.89 -26.60 -19.20
C ALA A 215 -18.50 -27.41 -17.96
N LEU A 216 -17.70 -26.85 -17.06
CA LEU A 216 -17.12 -27.58 -15.92
C LEU A 216 -17.70 -27.19 -14.56
N ASP A 217 -17.77 -28.13 -13.62
CA ASP A 217 -18.26 -27.98 -12.23
C ASP A 217 -17.26 -27.31 -11.27
N GLU A 218 -15.96 -27.46 -11.53
CA GLU A 218 -14.86 -26.75 -10.90
C GLU A 218 -13.97 -26.09 -11.95
N PRO A 219 -13.42 -24.89 -11.68
CA PRO A 219 -12.55 -24.22 -12.62
C PRO A 219 -11.16 -24.88 -12.65
N ILE A 220 -10.65 -25.10 -13.85
CA ILE A 220 -9.27 -25.52 -14.09
C ILE A 220 -8.36 -24.29 -13.93
N THR A 221 -7.54 -24.29 -12.87
CA THR A 221 -6.75 -23.12 -12.43
C THR A 221 -5.25 -23.35 -12.36
N ASP A 222 -4.80 -24.59 -12.50
CA ASP A 222 -3.39 -25.02 -12.42
C ASP A 222 -2.74 -25.25 -13.80
N VAL A 223 -3.51 -25.15 -14.89
CA VAL A 223 -3.00 -25.09 -16.26
C VAL A 223 -3.48 -23.81 -16.95
N PRO A 224 -2.67 -23.20 -17.83
CA PRO A 224 -3.10 -22.02 -18.58
C PRO A 224 -4.20 -22.38 -19.59
N ALA A 225 -5.07 -21.43 -19.87
CA ALA A 225 -6.00 -21.51 -20.99
C ALA A 225 -5.31 -21.13 -22.30
N MET A 226 -5.69 -21.77 -23.41
CA MET A 226 -5.14 -21.49 -24.74
C MET A 226 -6.04 -20.53 -25.52
N PRO A 227 -5.49 -19.44 -26.11
CA PRO A 227 -6.28 -18.56 -26.96
C PRO A 227 -6.68 -19.27 -28.27
N ILE A 228 -7.80 -18.84 -28.85
CA ILE A 228 -8.36 -19.40 -30.08
C ILE A 228 -8.38 -18.35 -31.20
N LEU A 229 -8.22 -18.80 -32.44
CA LEU A 229 -8.32 -17.98 -33.63
C LEU A 229 -9.70 -18.15 -34.27
N LEU A 230 -10.46 -17.06 -34.34
CA LEU A 230 -11.82 -17.03 -34.90
C LEU A 230 -11.87 -16.44 -36.32
N SER A 231 -10.73 -16.15 -36.94
CA SER A 231 -10.62 -15.75 -38.35
C SER A 231 -9.93 -16.86 -39.16
N PRO A 232 -10.20 -16.98 -40.47
CA PRO A 232 -9.52 -17.97 -41.30
C PRO A 232 -8.02 -17.69 -41.39
N LEU A 233 -7.22 -18.75 -41.48
CA LEU A 233 -5.81 -18.65 -41.88
C LEU A 233 -5.70 -18.11 -43.31
N SER A 234 -4.77 -17.18 -43.52
CA SER A 234 -4.54 -16.55 -44.83
C SER A 234 -3.46 -17.26 -45.66
N GLU A 235 -2.66 -18.12 -45.03
CA GLU A 235 -1.61 -18.92 -45.64
C GLU A 235 -1.44 -20.26 -44.91
N LEU A 236 -0.78 -21.21 -45.58
CA LEU A 236 -0.35 -22.46 -44.95
C LEU A 236 0.78 -22.16 -43.95
N THR A 237 0.71 -22.76 -42.76
CA THR A 237 1.62 -22.49 -41.65
C THR A 237 2.07 -23.78 -40.98
N HIS A 238 3.15 -23.70 -40.22
CA HIS A 238 3.53 -24.72 -39.26
C HIS A 238 2.43 -24.85 -38.18
N VAL A 239 2.19 -26.10 -37.77
CA VAL A 239 1.20 -26.45 -36.76
C VAL A 239 1.74 -27.49 -35.79
N ILE A 240 1.30 -27.42 -34.54
CA ILE A 240 1.57 -28.40 -33.51
C ILE A 240 0.34 -29.29 -33.38
N GLN A 241 0.56 -30.61 -33.34
CA GLN A 241 -0.45 -31.63 -33.13
C GLN A 241 -0.20 -32.32 -31.80
N VAL A 242 -1.27 -32.58 -31.04
CA VAL A 242 -1.14 -33.02 -29.65
C VAL A 242 -2.37 -33.81 -29.21
N GLY A 243 -2.21 -34.90 -28.45
CA GLY A 243 -3.36 -35.65 -27.95
C GLY A 243 -3.04 -36.80 -26.98
N TYR A 244 -4.10 -37.49 -26.54
CA TYR A 244 -4.04 -38.62 -25.59
C TYR A 244 -4.61 -39.92 -26.16
N GLY A 245 -4.97 -39.95 -27.44
CA GLY A 245 -5.57 -41.10 -28.10
C GLY A 245 -4.60 -42.25 -28.33
N GLY A 246 -4.87 -43.02 -29.39
CA GLY A 246 -4.01 -44.11 -29.83
C GLY A 246 -2.58 -43.65 -30.08
N PHE A 247 -1.61 -44.53 -29.85
CA PHE A 247 -0.21 -44.19 -29.98
C PHE A 247 0.59 -45.29 -30.66
N GLY A 248 1.63 -44.89 -31.38
CA GLY A 248 2.43 -45.79 -32.20
C GLY A 248 3.59 -45.09 -32.88
N THR A 249 4.29 -45.86 -33.70
CA THR A 249 5.22 -45.37 -34.73
C THR A 249 4.70 -45.78 -36.09
N ALA A 250 5.09 -45.10 -37.17
CA ALA A 250 4.61 -45.40 -38.52
C ALA A 250 4.76 -46.88 -38.91
N ALA A 251 5.81 -47.56 -38.44
CA ALA A 251 6.04 -48.99 -38.67
C ALA A 251 5.21 -49.91 -37.77
N THR A 252 4.75 -49.45 -36.60
CA THR A 252 3.96 -50.26 -35.67
C THR A 252 2.46 -50.05 -35.81
N GLY A 253 2.02 -48.90 -36.32
CA GLY A 253 0.64 -48.43 -36.20
C GLY A 253 0.19 -48.34 -34.75
N ASP A 254 -1.12 -48.40 -34.52
CA ASP A 254 -1.71 -48.37 -33.19
C ASP A 254 -1.22 -49.53 -32.37
N ILE A 255 -0.80 -49.23 -31.15
CA ILE A 255 -0.59 -50.26 -30.15
C ILE A 255 -1.48 -50.07 -28.91
N GLY A 256 -2.38 -49.08 -28.92
CA GLY A 256 -3.43 -48.86 -27.93
C GLY A 256 -3.50 -47.41 -27.42
N ILE A 257 -4.37 -47.18 -26.44
CA ILE A 257 -4.60 -45.87 -25.82
C ILE A 257 -3.91 -45.80 -24.45
N GLY A 258 -3.36 -44.63 -24.11
CA GLY A 258 -2.65 -44.39 -22.86
C GLY A 258 -3.15 -43.16 -22.10
N PHE A 259 -2.39 -42.79 -21.06
CA PHE A 259 -2.62 -41.58 -20.26
C PHE A 259 -1.56 -40.49 -20.52
N LEU A 260 -0.57 -40.77 -21.36
CA LEU A 260 0.51 -39.82 -21.65
C LEU A 260 0.13 -38.92 -22.81
N ARG A 261 0.19 -37.60 -22.58
CA ARG A 261 0.07 -36.60 -23.63
C ARG A 261 1.22 -36.75 -24.62
N ARG A 262 0.88 -36.77 -25.90
CA ARG A 262 1.85 -36.80 -26.99
C ARG A 262 1.74 -35.57 -27.85
N VAL A 263 2.88 -35.09 -28.34
CA VAL A 263 3.03 -33.86 -29.11
C VAL A 263 3.98 -34.09 -30.27
N GLY A 264 3.67 -33.48 -31.40
CA GLY A 264 4.50 -33.42 -32.59
C GLY A 264 4.19 -32.19 -33.42
N GLU A 265 4.78 -32.13 -34.60
CA GLU A 265 4.60 -31.02 -35.54
C GLU A 265 4.07 -31.50 -36.88
N ASN A 266 3.48 -30.60 -37.66
CA ASN A 266 3.12 -30.83 -39.05
C ASN A 266 3.09 -29.49 -39.80
N MET A 267 3.01 -29.52 -41.12
CA MET A 267 2.62 -28.37 -41.93
C MET A 267 1.13 -28.45 -42.23
N LEU A 268 0.41 -27.33 -42.13
CA LEU A 268 -0.93 -27.26 -42.71
C LEU A 268 -0.80 -27.45 -44.22
N GLY A 269 -1.30 -28.57 -44.74
CA GLY A 269 -1.14 -28.97 -46.13
C GLY A 269 -2.16 -28.35 -47.08
N ALA A 270 -3.41 -28.24 -46.64
CA ALA A 270 -4.46 -27.57 -47.39
C ALA A 270 -5.58 -27.01 -46.50
N VAL A 271 -6.22 -25.95 -46.98
CA VAL A 271 -7.57 -25.57 -46.55
C VAL A 271 -8.51 -25.90 -47.69
N ALA A 272 -9.37 -26.90 -47.49
CA ALA A 272 -10.17 -27.50 -48.56
C ALA A 272 -11.42 -28.14 -47.99
N SER A 273 -12.35 -28.61 -48.82
CA SER A 273 -13.42 -29.52 -48.41
C SER A 273 -13.10 -30.97 -48.81
N PRO A 274 -13.77 -31.99 -48.21
CA PRO A 274 -13.72 -33.36 -48.72
C PRO A 274 -14.11 -33.45 -50.20
N ALA A 275 -15.05 -32.62 -50.67
CA ALA A 275 -15.37 -32.53 -52.10
C ALA A 275 -14.18 -32.04 -52.93
N ASP A 276 -13.41 -31.06 -52.46
CA ASP A 276 -12.19 -30.60 -53.14
C ASP A 276 -11.12 -31.70 -53.18
N LEU A 277 -10.94 -32.46 -52.09
CA LEU A 277 -10.02 -33.59 -52.01
C LEU A 277 -10.41 -34.70 -53.01
N ILE A 278 -11.69 -35.07 -53.05
CA ILE A 278 -12.22 -36.09 -53.98
C ILE A 278 -12.18 -35.60 -55.43
N ASP A 279 -12.58 -34.36 -55.70
CA ASP A 279 -12.61 -33.80 -57.07
C ASP A 279 -11.20 -33.67 -57.65
N THR A 280 -10.20 -33.39 -56.80
CA THR A 280 -8.81 -33.28 -57.23
C THR A 280 -8.16 -34.66 -57.42
N THR A 281 -8.44 -35.62 -56.52
CA THR A 281 -7.91 -36.98 -56.59
C THR A 281 -8.58 -37.81 -57.69
N PHE A 282 -9.88 -37.62 -57.88
CA PHE A 282 -10.74 -38.34 -58.82
C PHE A 282 -11.57 -37.40 -59.71
N PRO A 283 -10.92 -36.64 -60.61
CA PRO A 283 -11.59 -35.65 -61.48
C PRO A 283 -12.69 -36.23 -62.39
N GLY A 284 -12.74 -37.56 -62.57
CA GLY A 284 -13.83 -38.23 -63.27
C GLY A 284 -15.18 -38.16 -62.56
N PHE A 285 -15.20 -37.81 -61.27
CA PHE A 285 -16.40 -37.66 -60.44
C PHE A 285 -16.79 -36.21 -60.14
N ALA A 286 -15.94 -35.25 -60.52
CA ALA A 286 -16.17 -33.84 -60.22
C ALA A 286 -17.39 -33.26 -60.99
N PRO A 287 -18.25 -32.43 -60.37
CA PRO A 287 -18.22 -32.05 -58.96
C PRO A 287 -18.92 -33.09 -58.07
N SER A 288 -18.15 -33.69 -57.16
CA SER A 288 -18.61 -34.74 -56.23
C SER A 288 -19.69 -34.25 -55.28
N ALA A 289 -19.67 -32.96 -54.92
CA ALA A 289 -20.71 -32.28 -54.14
C ALA A 289 -22.14 -32.49 -54.68
N THR A 290 -22.30 -32.49 -56.02
CA THR A 290 -23.62 -32.68 -56.67
C THR A 290 -23.83 -34.07 -57.24
N THR A 291 -22.74 -34.83 -57.44
CA THR A 291 -22.79 -36.18 -57.99
C THR A 291 -23.05 -37.23 -56.90
N PHE A 292 -22.48 -37.00 -55.70
CA PHE A 292 -22.50 -37.93 -54.58
C PHE A 292 -22.98 -37.31 -53.26
N GLY A 293 -23.15 -35.99 -53.17
CA GLY A 293 -23.46 -35.34 -51.91
C GLY A 293 -22.24 -35.15 -51.00
N THR A 294 -21.02 -35.28 -51.53
CA THR A 294 -19.79 -35.11 -50.76
C THR A 294 -19.74 -33.77 -50.04
N GLU A 295 -19.15 -33.78 -48.85
CA GLU A 295 -19.09 -32.66 -47.93
C GLU A 295 -18.32 -31.47 -48.52
N THR A 296 -18.89 -30.27 -48.33
CA THR A 296 -18.41 -29.02 -48.93
C THR A 296 -17.97 -27.99 -47.91
N GLN A 297 -18.14 -28.29 -46.61
CA GLN A 297 -17.57 -27.51 -45.52
C GLN A 297 -16.04 -27.49 -45.63
N ALA A 298 -15.44 -26.34 -45.35
CA ALA A 298 -13.98 -26.19 -45.29
C ALA A 298 -13.39 -26.87 -44.05
N PHE A 299 -12.28 -27.58 -44.24
CA PHE A 299 -11.46 -28.25 -43.24
C PHE A 299 -9.98 -27.90 -43.43
N TYR A 300 -9.20 -28.11 -42.37
CA TYR A 300 -7.74 -27.98 -42.37
C TYR A 300 -7.11 -29.36 -42.45
N PHE A 301 -6.32 -29.60 -43.48
CA PHE A 301 -5.73 -30.90 -43.77
C PHE A 301 -4.23 -30.91 -43.51
N THR A 302 -3.75 -32.04 -42.99
CA THR A 302 -2.33 -32.38 -42.86
C THR A 302 -2.14 -33.80 -43.38
N ASP A 303 -0.95 -34.14 -43.84
CA ASP A 303 -0.55 -35.51 -44.15
C ASP A 303 0.63 -35.95 -43.28
N PHE A 304 0.81 -37.26 -43.13
CA PHE A 304 1.92 -37.81 -42.36
C PHE A 304 3.02 -38.33 -43.31
N ASP A 305 4.03 -37.51 -43.54
CA ASP A 305 5.05 -37.71 -44.55
C ASP A 305 6.09 -38.76 -44.17
N ASN A 306 6.44 -39.63 -45.12
CA ASN A 306 7.58 -40.51 -44.97
C ASN A 306 8.91 -39.73 -45.13
N PRO A 307 9.77 -39.65 -44.10
CA PRO A 307 11.05 -38.94 -44.18
C PRO A 307 12.05 -39.57 -45.15
N ASP A 308 11.85 -40.85 -45.51
CA ASP A 308 12.68 -41.57 -46.47
C ASP A 308 12.17 -41.44 -47.92
N ARG A 309 11.11 -40.64 -48.19
CA ARG A 309 10.62 -40.46 -49.56
C ARG A 309 11.71 -39.86 -50.45
N VAL A 310 11.72 -40.27 -51.73
CA VAL A 310 12.76 -39.89 -52.70
C VAL A 310 12.61 -38.42 -53.18
N GLY A 311 11.52 -37.76 -52.77
CA GLY A 311 11.20 -36.35 -52.97
C GLY A 311 9.76 -36.13 -53.50
N PRO A 312 9.22 -34.91 -53.41
CA PRO A 312 7.85 -34.58 -53.84
C PRO A 312 7.56 -34.95 -55.31
N GLY A 313 6.47 -35.68 -55.56
CA GLY A 313 5.99 -36.02 -56.91
C GLY A 313 6.78 -37.11 -57.65
N GLN A 314 7.57 -37.93 -56.94
CA GLN A 314 8.16 -39.19 -57.46
C GLN A 314 7.42 -40.44 -56.96
N ASP A 315 6.26 -40.23 -56.39
CA ASP A 315 5.33 -41.21 -55.87
C ASP A 315 5.01 -42.15 -57.04
N ARG A 316 5.29 -43.45 -56.88
CA ARG A 316 5.13 -44.42 -57.97
C ARG A 316 3.67 -44.87 -58.09
N CYS A 317 2.78 -43.91 -57.95
CA CYS A 317 1.34 -44.03 -58.05
C CYS A 317 0.84 -43.24 -59.27
N THR A 318 -0.19 -43.76 -59.92
CA THR A 318 -0.88 -43.09 -61.04
C THR A 318 -2.33 -42.84 -60.65
N PHE A 319 -2.77 -41.60 -60.81
CA PHE A 319 -4.14 -41.14 -60.58
C PHE A 319 -4.83 -40.98 -61.94
N ASP A 320 -5.71 -41.92 -62.31
CA ASP A 320 -6.28 -41.99 -63.67
C ASP A 320 -7.64 -41.28 -63.80
N GLY A 321 -8.07 -40.60 -62.74
CA GLY A 321 -9.32 -39.87 -62.65
C GLY A 321 -10.50 -40.66 -62.07
N PHE A 322 -10.41 -41.99 -62.01
CA PHE A 322 -11.44 -42.86 -61.41
C PHE A 322 -10.87 -43.83 -60.35
N GLY A 323 -9.55 -43.98 -60.27
CA GLY A 323 -8.87 -44.81 -59.29
C GLY A 323 -7.41 -44.38 -59.07
N ILE A 324 -6.80 -45.01 -58.07
CA ILE A 324 -5.38 -44.86 -57.73
C ILE A 324 -4.70 -46.21 -57.92
N THR A 325 -3.58 -46.25 -58.65
CA THR A 325 -2.78 -47.46 -58.85
C THR A 325 -1.33 -47.22 -58.47
N CYS A 326 -0.79 -48.02 -57.55
CA CYS A 326 0.57 -47.89 -57.03
C CYS A 326 1.41 -49.15 -57.30
N GLU A 327 2.73 -48.98 -57.52
CA GLU A 327 3.62 -50.11 -57.83
C GLU A 327 3.76 -51.13 -56.68
N ASN A 328 3.69 -50.69 -55.43
CA ASN A 328 3.83 -51.50 -54.21
C ASN A 328 3.44 -50.68 -52.96
N LEU A 329 3.44 -51.30 -51.78
CA LEU A 329 3.14 -50.64 -50.51
C LEU A 329 4.07 -49.46 -50.19
N GLN A 330 5.37 -49.53 -50.52
CA GLN A 330 6.27 -48.39 -50.28
C GLN A 330 5.84 -47.17 -51.12
N ALA A 331 5.35 -47.39 -52.34
CA ALA A 331 4.82 -46.31 -53.16
C ALA A 331 3.53 -45.69 -52.58
N VAL A 332 2.76 -46.44 -51.78
CA VAL A 332 1.61 -45.93 -51.02
C VAL A 332 2.06 -45.09 -49.83
N LEU A 333 3.04 -45.60 -49.05
CA LEU A 333 3.60 -44.89 -47.90
C LEU A 333 4.37 -43.61 -48.28
N ASP A 334 4.86 -43.53 -49.53
CA ASP A 334 5.60 -42.39 -50.07
C ASP A 334 4.69 -41.34 -50.74
N ILE A 335 3.35 -41.48 -50.70
CA ILE A 335 2.42 -40.50 -51.31
C ILE A 335 2.53 -39.17 -50.56
N ASP A 336 2.77 -38.10 -51.31
CA ASP A 336 2.79 -36.71 -50.85
C ASP A 336 1.44 -36.08 -51.22
N TRP A 337 0.47 -36.13 -50.30
CA TRP A 337 -0.89 -35.64 -50.60
C TRP A 337 -0.92 -34.12 -50.70
N PHE A 338 -0.20 -33.47 -49.80
CA PHE A 338 -0.03 -32.03 -49.75
C PHE A 338 1.45 -31.67 -49.91
N ALA A 339 1.76 -30.56 -50.55
CA ALA A 339 3.16 -30.25 -50.87
C ALA A 339 3.99 -29.98 -49.59
N GLY A 340 4.99 -30.82 -49.33
CA GLY A 340 5.88 -30.69 -48.18
C GLY A 340 7.08 -31.63 -48.22
N ASP A 341 7.92 -31.59 -47.19
CA ASP A 341 8.87 -32.65 -46.83
C ASP A 341 8.64 -32.95 -45.34
N ALA A 342 8.86 -34.20 -44.93
CA ALA A 342 8.64 -34.60 -43.55
C ALA A 342 9.39 -33.73 -42.52
N LEU A 343 8.68 -33.13 -41.58
CA LEU A 343 9.24 -32.35 -40.48
C LEU A 343 9.97 -33.23 -39.45
N PRO A 344 10.99 -32.71 -38.74
CA PRO A 344 11.82 -33.50 -37.83
C PRO A 344 11.05 -34.31 -36.77
N ASN A 345 9.98 -33.77 -36.21
CA ASN A 345 9.12 -34.44 -35.24
C ASN A 345 7.70 -34.62 -35.78
N GLU A 346 7.58 -34.90 -37.08
CA GLU A 346 6.27 -35.06 -37.69
C GLU A 346 5.49 -36.20 -37.06
N VAL A 347 4.18 -36.00 -36.95
CA VAL A 347 3.24 -36.98 -36.43
C VAL A 347 2.00 -37.08 -37.31
N GLY A 348 1.39 -38.26 -37.31
CA GLY A 348 -0.02 -38.46 -37.65
C GLY A 348 -0.93 -38.26 -36.43
N THR A 349 -2.24 -38.33 -36.59
CA THR A 349 -3.26 -38.03 -35.54
C THR A 349 -4.18 -39.20 -35.21
N ALA A 350 -4.75 -39.29 -33.96
CA ALA A 350 -5.58 -40.33 -33.27
C ALA A 350 -7.10 -40.47 -33.26
N GLY A 351 -7.54 -41.72 -33.27
CA GLY A 351 -8.72 -42.22 -32.61
C GLY A 351 -8.49 -42.03 -31.12
N GLY A 352 -9.36 -41.21 -30.54
CA GLY A 352 -9.15 -40.64 -29.21
C GLY A 352 -8.43 -39.29 -29.20
N ASP A 353 -7.72 -38.90 -30.25
CA ASP A 353 -7.25 -37.51 -30.39
C ASP A 353 -8.34 -36.60 -30.95
N SER A 354 -9.46 -37.16 -31.41
CA SER A 354 -10.65 -36.39 -31.76
C SER A 354 -10.90 -35.28 -30.73
N GLY A 355 -11.09 -34.05 -31.20
CA GLY A 355 -11.22 -32.86 -30.36
C GLY A 355 -9.92 -32.21 -29.89
N SER A 356 -8.75 -32.79 -30.18
CA SER A 356 -7.45 -32.16 -29.97
C SER A 356 -7.30 -30.87 -30.77
N PRO A 357 -6.54 -29.89 -30.27
CA PRO A 357 -6.34 -28.65 -31.00
C PRO A 357 -5.36 -28.83 -32.16
N LEU A 358 -5.64 -28.18 -33.30
CA LEU A 358 -4.61 -27.77 -34.25
C LEU A 358 -4.07 -26.42 -33.80
N ILE A 359 -2.79 -26.38 -33.40
CA ILE A 359 -2.20 -25.16 -32.86
C ILE A 359 -1.30 -24.52 -33.91
N ALA A 360 -1.61 -23.29 -34.32
CA ALA A 360 -0.74 -22.50 -35.19
C ALA A 360 0.22 -21.66 -34.32
N ASP A 361 1.52 -21.82 -34.51
CA ASP A 361 2.58 -21.23 -33.68
C ASP A 361 3.45 -20.19 -34.40
N GLN A 362 3.25 -19.99 -35.72
CA GLN A 362 4.05 -19.09 -36.55
C GLN A 362 3.28 -17.89 -37.15
N LEU A 363 2.20 -17.45 -36.50
CA LEU A 363 1.33 -16.35 -36.97
C LEU A 363 1.74 -14.95 -36.46
N GLY A 364 3.00 -14.73 -36.07
CA GLY A 364 3.46 -13.43 -35.57
C GLY A 364 2.96 -13.02 -34.17
N GLY A 365 2.29 -13.93 -33.45
CA GLY A 365 1.77 -13.76 -32.09
C GLY A 365 2.00 -15.00 -31.20
N PRO A 366 1.32 -15.12 -30.04
CA PRO A 366 1.35 -16.36 -29.26
C PRO A 366 0.72 -17.52 -30.04
N PRO A 367 1.07 -18.79 -29.75
CA PRO A 367 0.39 -19.94 -30.34
C PRO A 367 -1.11 -19.93 -30.04
N VAL A 368 -1.92 -20.29 -31.04
CA VAL A 368 -3.39 -20.25 -30.99
C VAL A 368 -4.01 -21.54 -31.51
N VAL A 369 -5.13 -21.96 -30.91
CA VAL A 369 -5.96 -23.04 -31.47
C VAL A 369 -6.74 -22.49 -32.65
N THR A 370 -6.64 -23.16 -33.81
CA THR A 370 -7.35 -22.72 -35.02
C THR A 370 -8.42 -23.70 -35.49
N ALA A 371 -8.38 -24.96 -35.02
CA ALA A 371 -9.28 -26.03 -35.41
C ALA A 371 -9.26 -27.16 -34.36
N VAL A 372 -10.25 -28.05 -34.39
CA VAL A 372 -10.30 -29.29 -33.59
C VAL A 372 -10.18 -30.52 -34.48
N LEU A 373 -9.49 -31.57 -34.04
CA LEU A 373 -9.33 -32.79 -34.84
C LEU A 373 -10.67 -33.48 -35.03
N SER A 374 -11.02 -33.76 -36.28
CA SER A 374 -12.26 -34.45 -36.63
C SER A 374 -12.02 -35.87 -37.10
N GLY A 375 -11.05 -36.10 -37.99
CA GLY A 375 -10.78 -37.43 -38.51
C GLY A 375 -9.65 -37.46 -39.53
N GLY A 376 -9.66 -38.46 -40.40
CA GLY A 376 -8.67 -38.62 -41.46
C GLY A 376 -9.22 -39.28 -42.72
N PHE A 377 -8.35 -39.47 -43.71
CA PHE A 377 -8.59 -40.28 -44.91
C PHE A 377 -7.48 -41.34 -45.08
N ASP A 378 -7.88 -42.59 -45.27
CA ASP A 378 -7.02 -43.69 -45.71
C ASP A 378 -7.65 -44.37 -46.94
N PHE A 379 -7.04 -44.13 -48.10
CA PHE A 379 -7.52 -44.67 -49.38
C PHE A 379 -7.11 -46.12 -49.63
N PHE A 380 -6.19 -46.68 -48.84
CA PHE A 380 -5.58 -47.98 -49.08
C PHE A 380 -5.82 -49.01 -47.96
N GLY A 381 -6.37 -48.59 -46.83
CA GLY A 381 -6.63 -49.46 -45.68
C GLY A 381 -5.36 -49.94 -45.01
N VAL A 382 -4.32 -49.12 -45.05
CA VAL A 382 -3.06 -49.38 -44.38
C VAL A 382 -3.12 -48.92 -42.92
N GLY A 383 -3.78 -47.79 -42.66
CA GLY A 383 -4.05 -47.19 -41.36
C GLY A 383 -2.80 -46.91 -40.52
N ASN A 384 -2.75 -45.72 -39.94
CA ASN A 384 -1.82 -45.33 -38.88
C ASN A 384 -0.35 -45.42 -39.27
N THR A 385 -0.06 -44.89 -40.45
CA THR A 385 1.26 -44.96 -41.04
C THR A 385 1.50 -43.79 -41.99
N TYR A 386 2.67 -43.75 -42.61
CA TYR A 386 3.00 -42.72 -43.57
C TYR A 386 2.02 -42.70 -44.75
N GLY A 387 1.73 -41.51 -45.25
CA GLY A 387 0.76 -41.28 -46.32
C GLY A 387 -0.69 -41.15 -45.85
N ASP A 388 -0.95 -41.18 -44.54
CA ASP A 388 -2.28 -40.89 -43.98
C ASP A 388 -2.57 -39.40 -44.00
N ILE A 389 -3.84 -39.05 -44.21
CA ILE A 389 -4.33 -37.67 -44.14
C ILE A 389 -5.13 -37.50 -42.85
N SER A 390 -4.89 -36.38 -42.16
CA SER A 390 -5.72 -35.91 -41.06
C SER A 390 -6.47 -34.64 -41.47
N PHE A 391 -7.67 -34.45 -40.91
CA PHE A 391 -8.43 -33.23 -41.10
C PHE A 391 -9.03 -32.72 -39.80
N TYR A 392 -9.03 -31.40 -39.69
CA TYR A 392 -9.47 -30.66 -38.52
C TYR A 392 -10.60 -29.71 -38.90
N ASN A 393 -11.63 -29.64 -38.06
CA ASN A 393 -12.72 -28.71 -38.24
C ASN A 393 -12.31 -27.30 -37.77
N PRO A 394 -12.20 -26.30 -38.66
CA PRO A 394 -11.78 -24.95 -38.30
C PRO A 394 -12.81 -24.26 -37.42
N LEU A 395 -12.35 -23.35 -36.55
CA LEU A 395 -13.22 -22.65 -35.60
C LEU A 395 -13.94 -21.44 -36.20
N TYR A 396 -13.30 -20.75 -37.15
CA TYR A 396 -13.80 -19.50 -37.71
C TYR A 396 -15.19 -19.60 -38.38
N PRO A 397 -15.63 -20.72 -39.00
CA PRO A 397 -16.97 -20.79 -39.57
C PRO A 397 -18.07 -20.83 -38.51
N PHE A 398 -17.72 -21.12 -37.24
CA PHE A 398 -18.63 -21.37 -36.13
C PHE A 398 -18.40 -20.38 -34.97
N PHE A 399 -17.88 -19.19 -35.29
CA PHE A 399 -17.46 -18.22 -34.28
C PHE A 399 -18.63 -17.69 -33.43
N GLU A 400 -19.82 -17.55 -34.01
CA GLU A 400 -21.00 -17.03 -33.31
C GLU A 400 -21.44 -18.06 -32.28
N PHE A 401 -21.57 -19.33 -32.67
CA PHE A 401 -21.79 -20.45 -31.76
C PHE A 401 -20.77 -20.48 -30.62
N ILE A 402 -19.47 -20.42 -30.91
CA ILE A 402 -18.42 -20.47 -29.87
C ILE A 402 -18.56 -19.30 -28.90
N THR A 403 -18.73 -18.08 -29.41
CA THR A 403 -18.76 -16.87 -28.58
C THR A 403 -20.03 -16.77 -27.71
N GLU A 404 -21.16 -17.24 -28.22
CA GLU A 404 -22.43 -17.28 -27.49
C GLU A 404 -22.48 -18.40 -26.45
N ASN A 405 -21.97 -19.58 -26.78
CA ASN A 405 -22.14 -20.80 -25.97
C ASN A 405 -20.96 -21.10 -25.04
N THR A 406 -19.86 -20.33 -25.10
CA THR A 406 -18.77 -20.45 -24.12
C THR A 406 -19.31 -20.12 -22.71
N PRO A 407 -19.30 -21.06 -21.75
CA PRO A 407 -19.96 -20.89 -20.45
C PRO A 407 -19.25 -19.89 -19.54
N TYR A 408 -17.95 -19.64 -19.72
CA TYR A 408 -17.21 -18.63 -18.94
C TYR A 408 -17.41 -17.24 -19.54
N LYS A 409 -17.93 -16.30 -18.75
CA LYS A 409 -18.36 -14.98 -19.19
C LYS A 409 -17.59 -13.90 -18.44
N TYR A 410 -16.82 -13.12 -19.19
CA TYR A 410 -16.19 -11.89 -18.68
C TYR A 410 -17.22 -10.76 -18.70
N VAL A 411 -17.40 -10.07 -17.59
CA VAL A 411 -18.44 -9.05 -17.45
C VAL A 411 -17.96 -7.85 -16.65
N SER A 412 -18.32 -6.65 -17.10
CA SER A 412 -18.01 -5.40 -16.42
C SER A 412 -19.25 -4.70 -15.89
N ALA A 413 -19.13 -4.05 -14.74
CA ALA A 413 -20.14 -3.12 -14.26
C ALA A 413 -20.14 -1.82 -15.08
N LYS A 414 -21.32 -1.33 -15.45
CA LYS A 414 -21.51 -0.02 -16.06
C LYS A 414 -21.20 1.09 -15.05
N ARG A 415 -20.82 2.26 -15.58
CA ARG A 415 -20.50 3.46 -14.79
C ARG A 415 -21.67 3.87 -13.90
N GLY A 416 -21.39 4.21 -12.65
CA GLY A 416 -22.38 4.71 -11.68
C GLY A 416 -22.59 3.78 -10.48
N ILE A 417 -23.41 4.25 -9.54
CA ILE A 417 -23.76 3.49 -8.33
C ILE A 417 -25.00 2.65 -8.62
N GLY A 418 -24.98 1.37 -8.27
CA GLY A 418 -26.11 0.46 -8.48
C GLY A 418 -26.01 -0.82 -7.64
N LEU A 419 -27.12 -1.54 -7.61
CA LEU A 419 -27.24 -2.83 -6.92
C LEU A 419 -26.66 -3.95 -7.78
N TRP A 420 -26.16 -5.01 -7.15
CA TRP A 420 -25.67 -6.20 -7.86
C TRP A 420 -26.80 -6.87 -8.64
N SER A 421 -27.99 -6.97 -8.03
CA SER A 421 -29.17 -7.60 -8.62
C SER A 421 -29.80 -6.85 -9.81
N ASP A 422 -29.32 -5.65 -10.16
CA ASP A 422 -29.85 -4.88 -11.30
C ASP A 422 -29.33 -5.44 -12.64
N PRO A 423 -30.18 -6.08 -13.47
CA PRO A 423 -29.75 -6.66 -14.74
C PRO A 423 -29.25 -5.62 -15.76
N ASN A 424 -29.57 -4.34 -15.56
CA ASN A 424 -29.09 -3.26 -16.43
C ASN A 424 -27.69 -2.77 -16.06
N ARG A 425 -27.14 -3.20 -14.92
CA ARG A 425 -25.82 -2.79 -14.43
C ARG A 425 -24.69 -3.44 -15.22
N TRP A 426 -24.92 -4.60 -15.80
CA TRP A 426 -23.85 -5.43 -16.32
C TRP A 426 -23.74 -5.34 -17.85
N THR A 427 -22.54 -5.59 -18.36
CA THR A 427 -22.27 -5.74 -19.79
C THR A 427 -21.27 -6.85 -19.96
N GLN A 428 -21.53 -7.78 -20.88
CA GLN A 428 -20.56 -8.80 -21.25
C GLN A 428 -19.40 -8.14 -22.00
N ASP A 429 -18.18 -8.44 -21.57
CA ASP A 429 -16.96 -8.04 -22.24
C ASP A 429 -16.53 -9.12 -23.24
N LEU A 430 -15.54 -8.79 -24.05
CA LEU A 430 -14.93 -9.76 -24.95
C LEU A 430 -14.01 -10.70 -24.17
N ASP A 431 -14.12 -12.00 -24.42
CA ASP A 431 -13.19 -12.99 -23.86
C ASP A 431 -11.77 -12.65 -24.36
N PRO A 432 -10.79 -12.44 -23.46
CA PRO A 432 -9.42 -12.12 -23.83
C PRO A 432 -8.73 -13.23 -24.65
N GLY A 433 -9.22 -14.47 -24.59
CA GLY A 433 -8.74 -15.61 -25.36
C GLY A 433 -9.23 -15.66 -26.81
N PHE A 434 -10.20 -14.82 -27.20
CA PHE A 434 -10.73 -14.79 -28.57
C PHE A 434 -9.92 -13.84 -29.44
N LEU A 435 -9.21 -14.39 -30.43
CA LEU A 435 -8.34 -13.62 -31.32
C LEU A 435 -8.84 -13.70 -32.77
N ILE A 436 -8.55 -12.63 -33.53
CA ILE A 436 -8.70 -12.54 -34.98
C ILE A 436 -7.42 -11.97 -35.59
N ASP A 437 -7.15 -12.30 -36.86
CA ASP A 437 -6.22 -11.55 -37.69
C ASP A 437 -6.89 -10.23 -38.11
N ASP A 438 -6.24 -9.10 -37.83
CA ASP A 438 -6.73 -7.76 -38.19
C ASP A 438 -6.64 -7.44 -39.70
N GLY A 439 -6.20 -8.42 -40.51
CA GLY A 439 -6.00 -8.31 -41.95
C GLY A 439 -4.61 -7.78 -42.33
N THR A 440 -3.73 -7.57 -41.35
CA THR A 440 -2.32 -7.21 -41.54
C THR A 440 -1.36 -8.30 -41.11
N GLY A 441 -1.87 -9.48 -40.70
CA GLY A 441 -1.10 -10.58 -40.14
C GLY A 441 -0.80 -10.41 -38.65
N ASN A 442 -1.50 -9.50 -37.95
CA ASN A 442 -1.38 -9.32 -36.52
C ASN A 442 -2.61 -9.90 -35.81
N LEU A 443 -2.37 -10.74 -34.79
CA LEU A 443 -3.42 -11.26 -33.94
C LEU A 443 -3.86 -10.22 -32.90
N VAL A 444 -5.15 -9.92 -32.87
CA VAL A 444 -5.77 -8.97 -31.93
C VAL A 444 -6.99 -9.60 -31.25
N ASN A 445 -7.30 -9.17 -30.03
CA ASN A 445 -8.51 -9.59 -29.35
C ASN A 445 -9.74 -9.06 -30.08
N GLY A 446 -10.56 -9.97 -30.61
CA GLY A 446 -11.72 -9.62 -31.43
C GLY A 446 -12.58 -10.82 -31.78
N ILE A 447 -13.71 -10.55 -32.44
CA ILE A 447 -14.59 -11.53 -33.07
C ILE A 447 -14.85 -11.11 -34.51
N PRO A 448 -15.11 -12.06 -35.44
CA PRO A 448 -15.58 -11.74 -36.78
C PRO A 448 -16.89 -10.94 -36.77
N ALA A 449 -17.13 -10.21 -37.85
CA ALA A 449 -18.37 -9.47 -38.06
C ALA A 449 -19.32 -10.22 -39.00
N GLY A 450 -20.63 -10.10 -38.78
CA GLY A 450 -21.65 -10.79 -39.56
C GLY A 450 -22.23 -11.98 -38.80
N SER A 451 -23.00 -12.81 -39.49
CA SER A 451 -23.48 -14.10 -38.97
C SER A 451 -22.52 -15.20 -39.37
N GLU A 452 -22.46 -16.25 -38.57
CA GLU A 452 -21.61 -17.40 -38.89
C GLU A 452 -22.06 -18.14 -40.16
N PRO A 453 -21.15 -18.49 -41.08
CA PRO A 453 -21.49 -19.29 -42.26
C PRO A 453 -21.74 -20.77 -41.90
N GLY A 454 -21.14 -21.26 -40.81
CA GLY A 454 -21.25 -22.64 -40.34
C GLY A 454 -20.86 -23.66 -41.42
N VAL A 455 -21.71 -24.68 -41.58
CA VAL A 455 -21.53 -25.76 -42.57
C VAL A 455 -21.52 -25.30 -44.03
N TYR A 456 -21.94 -24.06 -44.33
CA TYR A 456 -21.94 -23.51 -45.68
C TYR A 456 -20.62 -22.83 -46.08
N GLU A 457 -19.66 -22.73 -45.15
CA GLU A 457 -18.34 -22.16 -45.45
C GLU A 457 -17.56 -23.06 -46.42
N THR A 458 -17.08 -22.46 -47.51
CA THR A 458 -16.42 -23.15 -48.64
C THR A 458 -15.00 -22.61 -48.91
N GLY A 459 -14.51 -21.63 -48.15
CA GLY A 459 -13.15 -21.08 -48.35
C GLY A 459 -12.58 -20.33 -47.13
N PRO A 460 -11.31 -19.88 -47.17
CA PRO A 460 -10.42 -19.83 -48.34
C PRO A 460 -9.93 -21.22 -48.77
N LYS A 461 -9.78 -21.44 -50.08
CA LYS A 461 -9.17 -22.66 -50.64
C LYS A 461 -7.67 -22.43 -50.81
N LEU A 462 -6.86 -23.06 -49.95
CA LEU A 462 -5.42 -22.85 -49.87
C LEU A 462 -4.66 -24.14 -50.08
N GLY A 463 -3.54 -24.07 -50.82
CA GLY A 463 -2.62 -25.19 -51.02
C GLY A 463 -2.79 -25.93 -52.34
N THR A 464 -2.14 -27.09 -52.42
CA THR A 464 -2.21 -27.98 -53.58
C THR A 464 -2.44 -29.41 -53.12
N ILE A 465 -3.31 -30.15 -53.81
CA ILE A 465 -3.55 -31.58 -53.56
C ILE A 465 -2.94 -32.35 -54.72
N LEU A 466 -2.00 -33.27 -54.45
CA LEU A 466 -1.25 -34.01 -55.47
C LEU A 466 -0.62 -33.09 -56.54
N GLY A 467 -0.12 -31.93 -56.11
CA GLY A 467 0.47 -30.90 -56.97
C GLY A 467 -0.52 -30.10 -57.84
N VAL A 468 -1.83 -30.30 -57.66
CA VAL A 468 -2.88 -29.52 -58.34
C VAL A 468 -3.37 -28.40 -57.42
N ASP A 469 -3.38 -27.17 -57.94
CA ASP A 469 -3.91 -25.99 -57.24
C ASP A 469 -5.44 -26.07 -57.14
N ILE A 470 -5.96 -26.07 -55.90
CA ILE A 470 -7.38 -26.23 -55.58
C ILE A 470 -8.18 -24.92 -55.59
N SER A 471 -7.53 -23.76 -55.77
CA SER A 471 -8.19 -22.45 -55.75
C SER A 471 -9.25 -22.30 -56.86
N GLY A 472 -9.19 -23.13 -57.91
CA GLY A 472 -10.16 -23.17 -59.00
C GLY A 472 -11.30 -24.18 -58.83
N ASN A 473 -11.34 -24.94 -57.73
CA ASN A 473 -12.37 -25.94 -57.49
C ASN A 473 -13.74 -25.29 -57.22
N SER A 474 -14.81 -26.07 -57.43
CA SER A 474 -16.20 -25.60 -57.37
C SER A 474 -16.64 -25.16 -55.96
N ASP A 475 -17.34 -24.03 -55.85
CA ASP A 475 -17.98 -23.56 -54.60
C ASP A 475 -19.47 -24.00 -54.49
N LEU A 476 -19.86 -25.00 -55.29
CA LEU A 476 -21.19 -25.60 -55.19
C LEU A 476 -21.33 -26.30 -53.83
N GLN A 477 -22.43 -26.04 -53.15
CA GLN A 477 -22.82 -26.71 -51.91
C GLN A 477 -23.23 -28.15 -52.19
N SER A 478 -23.01 -29.03 -51.20
CA SER A 478 -23.47 -30.42 -51.25
C SER A 478 -24.99 -30.49 -51.43
N ILE A 479 -25.47 -31.46 -52.22
CA ILE A 479 -26.91 -31.74 -52.35
C ILE A 479 -27.54 -32.30 -51.07
N ASP A 480 -26.73 -32.77 -50.12
CA ASP A 480 -27.17 -33.29 -48.83
C ASP A 480 -27.27 -32.19 -47.76
N LEU A 481 -26.74 -30.99 -48.02
CA LEU A 481 -26.94 -29.85 -47.15
C LEU A 481 -28.37 -29.30 -47.26
N PRO A 482 -29.01 -28.94 -46.13
CA PRO A 482 -30.25 -28.21 -46.15
C PRO A 482 -30.05 -26.83 -46.80
N PRO A 483 -31.09 -26.20 -47.38
CA PRO A 483 -30.97 -24.85 -47.91
C PRO A 483 -30.56 -23.84 -46.83
N GLU A 484 -29.68 -22.90 -47.18
CA GLU A 484 -29.32 -21.79 -46.29
C GLU A 484 -30.57 -21.02 -45.84
N GLY A 485 -30.65 -20.69 -44.54
CA GLY A 485 -31.89 -20.17 -43.91
C GLY A 485 -32.71 -21.24 -43.18
N THR A 486 -32.31 -22.52 -43.23
CA THR A 486 -32.93 -23.57 -42.42
C THR A 486 -32.54 -23.40 -40.95
N PRO A 487 -33.48 -23.52 -39.99
CA PRO A 487 -33.14 -23.49 -38.56
C PRO A 487 -32.05 -24.50 -38.20
N ASN A 488 -31.15 -24.13 -37.28
CA ASN A 488 -29.99 -24.91 -36.82
C ASN A 488 -28.80 -24.98 -37.80
N PHE A 489 -28.83 -24.22 -38.91
CA PHE A 489 -27.76 -24.19 -39.92
C PHE A 489 -27.36 -22.77 -40.30
N GLY A 490 -26.05 -22.56 -40.49
CA GLY A 490 -25.45 -21.25 -40.75
C GLY A 490 -25.89 -20.23 -39.70
N GLY A 491 -26.13 -18.98 -40.10
CA GLY A 491 -26.57 -17.90 -39.20
C GLY A 491 -27.99 -18.03 -38.62
N ASN A 492 -28.59 -19.22 -38.57
CA ASN A 492 -29.90 -19.47 -37.97
C ASN A 492 -29.80 -20.51 -36.82
N THR A 493 -28.74 -20.44 -36.04
CA THR A 493 -28.55 -21.23 -34.82
C THR A 493 -29.48 -20.73 -33.69
N PRO A 494 -29.87 -21.61 -32.74
CA PRO A 494 -30.62 -21.19 -31.57
C PRO A 494 -29.82 -20.22 -30.70
N GLU A 495 -30.44 -19.12 -30.28
CA GLU A 495 -29.85 -18.21 -29.28
C GLU A 495 -29.61 -18.97 -27.97
N SER A 496 -28.38 -18.92 -27.45
CA SER A 496 -27.96 -19.64 -26.24
C SER A 496 -28.53 -19.05 -24.94
N SER A 497 -28.68 -17.72 -24.86
CA SER A 497 -29.22 -17.02 -23.69
C SER A 497 -29.32 -15.51 -23.96
N VAL A 498 -29.51 -14.70 -22.91
CA VAL A 498 -29.35 -13.23 -22.99
C VAL A 498 -27.88 -12.78 -23.19
N LEU A 499 -26.90 -13.70 -23.06
CA LEU A 499 -25.47 -13.45 -23.20
C LEU A 499 -24.97 -13.89 -24.59
N LEU A 500 -25.38 -13.15 -25.61
CA LEU A 500 -25.07 -13.38 -27.03
C LEU A 500 -23.68 -12.84 -27.44
N GLY A 501 -22.73 -12.78 -26.50
CA GLY A 501 -21.40 -12.25 -26.74
C GLY A 501 -21.20 -10.78 -26.31
N PRO A 502 -20.09 -10.14 -26.74
CA PRO A 502 -19.67 -8.85 -26.21
C PRO A 502 -20.72 -7.76 -26.41
N GLY A 503 -20.99 -6.97 -25.36
CA GLY A 503 -22.00 -5.91 -25.36
C GLY A 503 -23.39 -6.36 -24.90
N SER A 504 -23.60 -7.66 -24.65
CA SER A 504 -24.85 -8.18 -24.08
C SER A 504 -25.20 -7.52 -22.74
N THR A 505 -26.48 -7.37 -22.46
CA THR A 505 -27.01 -6.75 -21.21
C THR A 505 -28.32 -7.42 -20.80
N GLY A 506 -28.82 -7.15 -19.60
CA GLY A 506 -30.08 -7.72 -19.12
C GLY A 506 -29.91 -9.01 -18.30
N PHE A 507 -28.75 -9.19 -17.69
CA PHE A 507 -28.38 -10.35 -16.87
C PHE A 507 -27.79 -9.92 -15.54
N VAL A 508 -27.78 -10.81 -14.56
CA VAL A 508 -27.13 -10.62 -13.25
C VAL A 508 -26.04 -11.68 -13.12
N PRO A 509 -24.75 -11.31 -12.93
CA PRO A 509 -23.67 -12.27 -12.71
C PRO A 509 -23.95 -13.09 -11.45
N ASN A 510 -24.21 -14.37 -11.65
CA ASN A 510 -24.35 -15.38 -10.62
C ASN A 510 -24.20 -16.75 -11.30
N ASN A 511 -23.24 -17.56 -10.86
CA ASN A 511 -22.91 -18.83 -11.47
C ASN A 511 -24.15 -19.75 -11.51
N THR A 512 -24.30 -20.47 -12.61
CA THR A 512 -25.33 -21.50 -12.77
C THR A 512 -24.83 -22.63 -13.64
N ASP A 513 -25.11 -23.86 -13.23
CA ASP A 513 -24.87 -25.07 -14.03
C ASP A 513 -25.89 -25.22 -15.19
N GLY A 514 -26.78 -24.23 -15.37
CA GLY A 514 -27.84 -24.27 -16.36
C GLY A 514 -29.02 -25.16 -15.93
N THR A 515 -29.83 -25.58 -16.91
CA THR A 515 -30.88 -26.58 -16.70
C THR A 515 -30.72 -27.72 -17.70
N PRO A 516 -30.50 -28.97 -17.22
CA PRO A 516 -30.41 -30.13 -18.10
C PRO A 516 -31.68 -30.27 -18.95
N GLY A 517 -31.50 -30.61 -20.23
CA GLY A 517 -32.62 -30.78 -21.15
C GLY A 517 -33.01 -29.52 -21.94
N THR A 518 -32.32 -28.39 -21.73
CA THR A 518 -32.57 -27.13 -22.44
C THR A 518 -31.27 -26.35 -22.67
N SER A 519 -30.19 -26.99 -23.11
CA SER A 519 -28.83 -26.42 -23.10
C SER A 519 -28.73 -25.10 -23.89
N PHE A 520 -29.52 -24.88 -24.93
CA PHE A 520 -29.60 -23.58 -25.61
C PHE A 520 -30.55 -22.55 -24.97
N ALA A 521 -31.48 -22.94 -24.09
CA ALA A 521 -32.42 -21.98 -23.49
C ALA A 521 -31.98 -21.52 -22.09
N ASN A 522 -31.22 -22.35 -21.38
CA ASN A 522 -30.67 -22.05 -20.07
C ASN A 522 -29.32 -22.79 -19.87
N PRO A 523 -28.27 -22.41 -20.61
CA PRO A 523 -26.94 -23.03 -20.53
C PRO A 523 -26.27 -22.78 -19.19
N ALA A 524 -25.21 -23.54 -18.91
CA ALA A 524 -24.29 -23.19 -17.84
C ALA A 524 -23.60 -21.84 -18.09
N GLN A 525 -23.49 -21.01 -17.04
CA GLN A 525 -22.87 -19.69 -17.08
C GLN A 525 -22.05 -19.44 -15.82
N TYR A 526 -20.77 -19.11 -15.99
CA TYR A 526 -19.85 -18.79 -14.90
C TYR A 526 -19.20 -17.43 -15.15
N PHE A 527 -19.02 -16.62 -14.12
CA PHE A 527 -18.68 -15.21 -14.30
C PHE A 527 -17.30 -14.83 -13.75
N ASP A 528 -16.52 -14.15 -14.59
CA ASP A 528 -15.40 -13.29 -14.17
C ASP A 528 -15.88 -11.83 -14.20
N VAL A 529 -16.05 -11.25 -13.01
CA VAL A 529 -16.62 -9.93 -12.83
C VAL A 529 -15.51 -8.90 -12.62
N ILE A 530 -15.50 -7.88 -13.47
CA ILE A 530 -14.52 -6.81 -13.44
C ILE A 530 -15.19 -5.47 -13.07
N LEU A 531 -14.78 -4.91 -11.94
CA LEU A 531 -15.17 -3.58 -11.47
C LEU A 531 -14.09 -2.56 -11.83
N ASN A 532 -14.01 -2.20 -13.12
CA ASN A 532 -12.98 -1.31 -13.68
C ASN A 532 -13.47 0.09 -14.07
N ARG A 533 -14.68 0.50 -13.64
CA ARG A 533 -15.29 1.80 -14.00
C ARG A 533 -15.65 2.62 -12.76
N PHE A 534 -15.69 3.94 -12.93
CA PHE A 534 -16.19 4.86 -11.89
C PHE A 534 -17.60 4.47 -11.43
N GLY A 535 -17.80 4.26 -10.13
CA GLY A 535 -19.10 3.87 -9.57
C GLY A 535 -18.98 2.98 -8.33
N GLY A 536 -20.10 2.58 -7.76
CA GLY A 536 -20.16 1.66 -6.62
C GLY A 536 -21.13 0.51 -6.90
N THR A 537 -20.72 -0.72 -6.65
CA THR A 537 -21.57 -1.92 -6.70
C THR A 537 -21.91 -2.30 -5.27
N VAL A 538 -23.20 -2.29 -4.91
CA VAL A 538 -23.69 -2.75 -3.62
C VAL A 538 -24.34 -4.12 -3.79
N VAL A 539 -23.85 -5.12 -3.06
CA VAL A 539 -24.41 -6.47 -3.06
C VAL A 539 -25.73 -6.46 -2.28
N ASP A 540 -26.79 -7.02 -2.87
CA ASP A 540 -28.15 -7.05 -2.31
C ASP A 540 -28.82 -8.43 -2.47
N MET A 541 -28.01 -9.45 -2.72
CA MET A 541 -28.37 -10.86 -2.79
C MET A 541 -27.13 -11.70 -2.50
N ASP A 542 -27.32 -12.99 -2.18
CA ASP A 542 -26.18 -13.92 -2.13
C ASP A 542 -25.67 -14.15 -3.57
N VAL A 543 -24.34 -14.09 -3.73
CA VAL A 543 -23.68 -14.17 -5.04
C VAL A 543 -22.64 -15.27 -5.01
N GLU A 544 -22.63 -16.12 -6.03
CA GLU A 544 -21.52 -17.00 -6.35
C GLU A 544 -21.01 -16.68 -7.75
N ILE A 545 -19.71 -16.42 -7.89
CA ILE A 545 -19.03 -16.21 -9.17
C ILE A 545 -17.69 -16.92 -9.16
N ASP A 546 -17.03 -17.00 -10.32
CA ASP A 546 -15.69 -17.58 -10.39
C ASP A 546 -14.61 -16.60 -9.93
N LYS A 547 -14.62 -15.37 -10.44
CA LYS A 547 -13.58 -14.38 -10.11
C LYS A 547 -14.15 -12.98 -9.95
N LEU A 548 -13.62 -12.23 -8.98
CA LEU A 548 -13.87 -10.79 -8.83
C LEU A 548 -12.56 -10.02 -9.00
N THR A 549 -12.59 -8.98 -9.82
CA THR A 549 -11.47 -8.03 -9.99
C THR A 549 -11.94 -6.61 -9.71
N LEU A 550 -11.28 -5.89 -8.79
CA LEU A 550 -11.52 -4.47 -8.52
C LEU A 550 -10.32 -3.64 -8.99
N ASP A 551 -10.49 -2.95 -10.12
CA ASP A 551 -9.39 -2.25 -10.79
C ASP A 551 -9.79 -0.86 -11.30
N HIS A 552 -10.18 0.03 -10.37
CA HIS A 552 -10.31 1.45 -10.67
C HIS A 552 -10.32 2.27 -9.36
N VAL A 553 -9.59 3.39 -9.31
CA VAL A 553 -9.44 4.21 -8.09
C VAL A 553 -10.77 4.75 -7.52
N PHE A 554 -11.78 4.89 -8.38
CA PHE A 554 -13.13 5.31 -8.01
C PHE A 554 -14.20 4.21 -8.19
N ALA A 555 -13.79 2.94 -8.27
CA ALA A 555 -14.71 1.83 -8.13
C ALA A 555 -14.90 1.50 -6.65
N GLY A 556 -16.14 1.24 -6.26
CA GLY A 556 -16.53 0.77 -4.93
C GLY A 556 -17.19 -0.60 -5.02
N PHE A 557 -16.82 -1.50 -4.12
CA PHE A 557 -17.52 -2.76 -3.85
C PHE A 557 -18.01 -2.72 -2.41
N VAL A 558 -19.30 -2.97 -2.19
CA VAL A 558 -19.90 -2.97 -0.85
C VAL A 558 -20.66 -4.28 -0.69
N LEU A 559 -20.24 -5.09 0.29
CA LEU A 559 -20.92 -6.29 0.74
C LEU A 559 -21.51 -6.03 2.13
N PRO A 560 -22.83 -5.76 2.24
CA PRO A 560 -23.52 -5.59 3.52
C PRO A 560 -23.51 -6.86 4.38
N GLU A 561 -23.74 -6.71 5.69
CA GLU A 561 -23.76 -7.80 6.69
C GLU A 561 -24.74 -8.93 6.35
N GLU A 562 -25.85 -8.61 5.67
CA GLU A 562 -26.93 -9.56 5.41
C GLU A 562 -26.62 -10.60 4.32
N TYR A 563 -25.57 -10.41 3.52
CA TYR A 563 -25.32 -11.19 2.31
C TYR A 563 -23.98 -11.90 2.32
N ALA A 564 -23.93 -13.05 1.64
CA ALA A 564 -22.71 -13.78 1.34
C ALA A 564 -22.27 -13.55 -0.11
N PHE A 565 -20.96 -13.47 -0.32
CA PHE A 565 -20.36 -13.35 -1.63
C PHE A 565 -19.24 -14.38 -1.78
N ARG A 566 -19.39 -15.31 -2.72
CA ARG A 566 -18.44 -16.38 -2.97
C ARG A 566 -17.75 -16.20 -4.31
N THR A 567 -16.42 -16.26 -4.31
CA THR A 567 -15.55 -16.31 -5.50
C THR A 567 -14.78 -17.62 -5.50
N ILE A 568 -14.99 -18.46 -6.49
CA ILE A 568 -14.40 -19.82 -6.49
C ILE A 568 -12.89 -19.77 -6.77
N ILE A 569 -12.47 -18.99 -7.77
CA ILE A 569 -11.06 -18.80 -8.13
C ILE A 569 -10.41 -17.78 -7.18
N GLY A 570 -11.03 -16.62 -7.00
CA GLY A 570 -10.56 -15.64 -6.02
C GLY A 570 -10.92 -14.19 -6.32
N TYR A 571 -10.28 -13.30 -5.54
CA TYR A 571 -10.47 -11.87 -5.54
C TYR A 571 -9.15 -11.13 -5.71
N GLU A 572 -9.09 -10.25 -6.71
CA GLU A 572 -7.94 -9.37 -6.95
C GLU A 572 -8.35 -7.90 -6.81
N GLN A 573 -7.63 -7.16 -5.98
CA GLN A 573 -7.82 -5.73 -5.80
C GLN A 573 -6.58 -4.97 -6.26
N PHE A 574 -6.66 -4.29 -7.39
CA PHE A 574 -5.59 -3.41 -7.88
C PHE A 574 -5.79 -1.97 -7.41
N ASN A 575 -7.04 -1.54 -7.24
CA ASN A 575 -7.42 -0.18 -6.82
C ASN A 575 -8.80 -0.17 -6.15
N GLY A 576 -9.33 1.01 -5.83
CA GLY A 576 -10.71 1.19 -5.39
C GLY A 576 -10.95 0.95 -3.90
N LEU A 577 -12.21 0.96 -3.49
CA LEU A 577 -12.65 0.76 -2.12
C LEU A 577 -13.53 -0.50 -2.04
N ALA A 578 -13.13 -1.47 -1.22
CA ALA A 578 -13.96 -2.61 -0.86
C ALA A 578 -14.43 -2.46 0.60
N GLN A 579 -15.73 -2.50 0.84
CA GLN A 579 -16.33 -2.55 2.17
C GLN A 579 -17.00 -3.92 2.34
N ILE A 580 -16.51 -4.72 3.28
CA ILE A 580 -16.90 -6.10 3.54
C ILE A 580 -17.45 -6.19 4.96
N ASP A 581 -18.76 -6.06 5.08
CA ASP A 581 -19.49 -6.20 6.35
C ASP A 581 -20.16 -7.59 6.46
N GLY A 582 -20.42 -8.26 5.33
CA GLY A 582 -20.94 -9.64 5.27
C GLY A 582 -19.86 -10.72 5.23
N THR A 583 -20.22 -11.89 4.67
CA THR A 583 -19.30 -13.03 4.50
C THR A 583 -18.77 -13.07 3.07
N PHE A 584 -17.48 -12.80 2.89
CA PHE A 584 -16.79 -12.85 1.60
C PHE A 584 -15.90 -14.10 1.53
N GLU A 585 -16.31 -15.09 0.76
CA GLU A 585 -15.57 -16.34 0.55
C GLU A 585 -14.78 -16.26 -0.76
N ALA A 586 -13.48 -16.59 -0.72
CA ALA A 586 -12.61 -16.52 -1.88
C ALA A 586 -11.56 -17.62 -1.90
N GLY A 587 -11.37 -18.27 -3.05
CA GLY A 587 -10.29 -19.26 -3.25
C GLY A 587 -8.90 -18.69 -2.95
N LEU A 588 -8.66 -17.44 -3.35
CA LEU A 588 -7.47 -16.65 -3.02
C LEU A 588 -7.86 -15.17 -2.92
N VAL A 589 -7.24 -14.41 -2.01
CA VAL A 589 -7.36 -12.94 -1.98
C VAL A 589 -6.00 -12.30 -2.17
N ALA A 590 -5.86 -11.47 -3.21
CA ALA A 590 -4.64 -10.73 -3.50
C ALA A 590 -4.93 -9.22 -3.62
N LEU A 591 -4.34 -8.43 -2.72
CA LEU A 591 -4.56 -6.99 -2.61
C LEU A 591 -3.30 -6.23 -3.05
N PHE A 592 -3.30 -5.78 -4.31
CA PHE A 592 -2.24 -4.99 -4.95
C PHE A 592 -2.44 -3.47 -4.82
N GLY A 593 -3.51 -3.01 -4.18
CA GLY A 593 -3.75 -1.58 -3.97
C GLY A 593 -5.16 -1.28 -3.51
N GLY A 594 -5.48 0.01 -3.40
CA GLY A 594 -6.78 0.45 -2.88
C GLY A 594 -6.92 0.30 -1.36
N LEU A 595 -8.16 0.26 -0.89
CA LEU A 595 -8.51 0.14 0.53
C LEU A 595 -9.58 -0.95 0.71
N THR A 596 -9.34 -1.90 1.61
CA THR A 596 -10.32 -2.89 2.07
C THR A 596 -10.73 -2.53 3.50
N THR A 597 -12.03 -2.45 3.76
CA THR A 597 -12.60 -2.06 5.06
C THR A 597 -13.79 -2.94 5.42
N GLY A 598 -14.29 -2.82 6.63
CA GLY A 598 -15.58 -3.38 7.05
C GLY A 598 -15.49 -4.09 8.39
N GLU A 599 -16.59 -4.72 8.78
CA GLU A 599 -16.72 -5.47 10.05
C GLU A 599 -17.08 -6.96 9.84
N GLY A 600 -16.99 -7.43 8.59
CA GLY A 600 -17.39 -8.78 8.18
C GLY A 600 -16.28 -9.82 8.26
N THR A 601 -16.43 -10.88 7.48
CA THR A 601 -15.46 -11.98 7.38
C THR A 601 -14.99 -12.16 5.94
N ILE A 602 -13.68 -12.21 5.75
CA ILE A 602 -13.02 -12.63 4.51
C ILE A 602 -12.52 -14.06 4.74
N ALA A 603 -13.22 -15.05 4.21
CA ALA A 603 -12.82 -16.46 4.31
C ALA A 603 -12.02 -16.85 3.06
N SER A 604 -10.74 -17.14 3.25
CA SER A 604 -9.84 -17.56 2.18
C SER A 604 -8.66 -18.31 2.78
N PRO A 605 -8.15 -19.40 2.17
CA PRO A 605 -6.98 -20.11 2.67
C PRO A 605 -5.81 -19.16 3.01
N ALA A 606 -5.61 -18.12 2.20
CA ALA A 606 -4.67 -17.06 2.49
C ALA A 606 -5.09 -15.72 1.86
N VAL A 607 -4.92 -14.64 2.63
CA VAL A 607 -5.08 -13.26 2.18
C VAL A 607 -3.70 -12.61 2.05
N PHE A 608 -3.34 -12.22 0.83
CA PHE A 608 -2.07 -11.54 0.52
C PHE A 608 -2.30 -10.04 0.37
N ASN A 609 -1.96 -9.26 1.40
CA ASN A 609 -1.86 -7.81 1.30
C ASN A 609 -0.49 -7.39 0.76
N LEU A 610 -0.41 -7.20 -0.56
CA LEU A 610 0.84 -6.91 -1.25
C LEU A 610 1.17 -5.42 -1.23
N SER A 611 0.17 -4.55 -1.34
CA SER A 611 0.35 -3.08 -1.29
C SER A 611 -0.95 -2.28 -1.03
N ALA A 612 -1.98 -2.94 -0.51
CA ALA A 612 -3.24 -2.28 -0.18
C ALA A 612 -3.29 -1.79 1.27
N GLY A 613 -4.23 -0.89 1.55
CA GLY A 613 -4.65 -0.58 2.91
C GLY A 613 -5.73 -1.56 3.38
N ILE A 614 -5.62 -2.06 4.61
CA ILE A 614 -6.72 -2.74 5.31
C ILE A 614 -7.11 -1.88 6.52
N ALA A 615 -8.39 -1.55 6.66
CA ALA A 615 -8.90 -0.78 7.80
C ALA A 615 -10.16 -1.45 8.39
N PRO A 616 -10.01 -2.33 9.41
CA PRO A 616 -11.15 -2.85 10.16
C PRO A 616 -12.03 -1.70 10.68
N GLY A 617 -13.36 -1.82 10.66
CA GLY A 617 -14.27 -0.73 11.06
C GLY A 617 -14.22 0.55 10.19
N GLY A 618 -13.41 0.55 9.13
CA GLY A 618 -13.19 1.69 8.24
C GLY A 618 -12.36 2.83 8.84
N LEU A 619 -12.22 3.93 8.10
CA LEU A 619 -11.34 5.04 8.50
C LEU A 619 -11.86 5.83 9.72
N PHE A 620 -13.17 5.79 9.96
CA PHE A 620 -13.85 6.58 10.98
C PHE A 620 -14.67 5.75 11.97
N GLY A 621 -14.72 4.42 11.85
CA GLY A 621 -15.34 3.53 12.84
C GLY A 621 -14.32 2.94 13.81
N ILE A 622 -14.81 2.11 14.73
CA ILE A 622 -14.01 1.11 15.44
C ILE A 622 -14.75 -0.21 15.25
N GLY A 623 -14.09 -1.22 14.69
CA GLY A 623 -14.72 -2.49 14.36
C GLY A 623 -13.71 -3.63 14.18
N THR A 624 -14.24 -4.84 13.98
CA THR A 624 -13.43 -6.05 13.79
C THR A 624 -13.66 -6.58 12.39
N LEU A 625 -12.59 -6.70 11.59
CA LEU A 625 -12.61 -7.43 10.32
C LEU A 625 -11.97 -8.78 10.54
N THR A 626 -12.66 -9.85 10.17
CA THR A 626 -12.16 -11.22 10.34
C THR A 626 -11.54 -11.71 9.04
N ILE A 627 -10.34 -12.28 9.11
CA ILE A 627 -9.75 -13.11 8.06
C ILE A 627 -9.83 -14.56 8.53
N ASP A 628 -10.69 -15.35 7.89
CA ASP A 628 -10.77 -16.78 8.17
C ASP A 628 -9.80 -17.54 7.25
N GLY A 629 -8.58 -17.69 7.74
CA GLY A 629 -7.41 -18.25 7.04
C GLY A 629 -6.11 -17.52 7.42
N ASP A 630 -5.07 -17.70 6.62
CA ASP A 630 -3.77 -17.04 6.85
C ASP A 630 -3.76 -15.59 6.35
N TYR A 631 -3.04 -14.70 7.03
CA TYR A 631 -2.84 -13.31 6.61
C TYR A 631 -1.38 -13.00 6.35
N ILE A 632 -1.06 -12.51 5.16
CA ILE A 632 0.30 -12.14 4.77
C ILE A 632 0.30 -10.68 4.35
N GLN A 633 1.00 -9.83 5.11
CA GLN A 633 1.28 -8.45 4.73
C GLN A 633 2.72 -8.33 4.21
N ALA A 634 2.87 -7.88 2.97
CA ALA A 634 4.18 -7.59 2.37
C ALA A 634 4.66 -6.18 2.75
N SER A 635 5.88 -5.82 2.33
CA SER A 635 6.56 -4.57 2.71
C SER A 635 5.84 -3.28 2.31
N GLU A 636 5.00 -3.32 1.28
CA GLU A 636 4.22 -2.16 0.81
C GLU A 636 2.77 -2.18 1.35
N GLY A 637 2.36 -3.26 2.03
CA GLY A 637 1.04 -3.38 2.64
C GLY A 637 0.91 -2.45 3.86
N THR A 638 -0.32 -2.04 4.16
CA THR A 638 -0.63 -1.18 5.31
C THR A 638 -1.84 -1.68 6.08
N LEU A 639 -1.71 -1.84 7.39
CA LEU A 639 -2.84 -1.98 8.32
C LEU A 639 -3.15 -0.62 8.94
N LEU A 640 -4.41 -0.21 8.95
CA LEU A 640 -4.89 1.02 9.57
C LEU A 640 -5.79 0.65 10.75
N ALA A 641 -5.45 1.11 11.94
CA ALA A 641 -6.20 0.83 13.16
C ALA A 641 -6.55 2.11 13.91
N ASN A 642 -7.83 2.32 14.20
CA ASN A 642 -8.31 3.37 15.08
C ASN A 642 -8.28 2.89 16.52
N VAL A 643 -7.81 3.75 17.43
CA VAL A 643 -7.79 3.44 18.87
C VAL A 643 -8.43 4.57 19.67
N GLN A 644 -9.24 4.18 20.64
CA GLN A 644 -9.77 5.08 21.67
C GLN A 644 -9.63 4.44 23.05
N PHE A 645 -9.30 5.26 24.05
CA PHE A 645 -9.15 4.83 25.43
C PHE A 645 -10.21 5.47 26.31
N ASN A 646 -11.02 4.62 26.95
CA ASN A 646 -12.09 5.00 27.88
C ASN A 646 -11.72 4.49 29.28
N GLY A 647 -11.08 5.35 30.10
CA GLY A 647 -10.58 4.90 31.40
C GLY A 647 -9.42 3.91 31.20
N ARG A 648 -9.44 2.72 31.79
CA ARG A 648 -8.40 1.68 31.55
C ARG A 648 -8.66 0.80 30.33
N ASN A 649 -9.87 0.86 29.78
CA ASN A 649 -10.26 0.04 28.64
C ASN A 649 -9.84 0.73 27.34
N ALA A 650 -9.43 -0.07 26.36
CA ALA A 650 -9.19 0.34 24.99
C ALA A 650 -10.31 -0.24 24.13
N ASP A 651 -10.94 0.60 23.30
CA ASP A 651 -11.69 0.13 22.14
C ASP A 651 -10.79 0.42 20.93
N ALA A 652 -10.52 -0.60 20.12
CA ALA A 652 -9.60 -0.50 18.99
C ALA A 652 -10.11 -1.32 17.82
N ASP A 653 -9.74 -0.91 16.62
CA ASP A 653 -9.89 -1.75 15.44
C ASP A 653 -9.11 -3.03 15.62
N LEU A 654 -9.71 -4.15 15.19
CA LEU A 654 -9.11 -5.46 15.30
C LEU A 654 -9.14 -6.17 13.94
N LEU A 655 -7.97 -6.55 13.44
CA LEU A 655 -7.88 -7.57 12.39
C LEU A 655 -7.80 -8.94 13.07
N ALA A 656 -8.90 -9.68 13.04
CA ALA A 656 -8.99 -11.01 13.66
C ALA A 656 -8.66 -12.08 12.63
N VAL A 657 -7.50 -12.71 12.74
CA VAL A 657 -7.02 -13.77 11.83
C VAL A 657 -7.21 -15.13 12.52
N THR A 658 -7.88 -16.09 11.87
CA THR A 658 -8.07 -17.43 12.45
C THR A 658 -6.85 -18.33 12.23
N GLY A 659 -6.12 -18.13 11.13
CA GLY A 659 -4.86 -18.80 10.80
C GLY A 659 -3.61 -18.08 11.33
N ASP A 660 -2.49 -18.24 10.64
CA ASP A 660 -1.22 -17.59 10.94
C ASP A 660 -1.13 -16.21 10.27
N ALA A 661 -0.42 -15.27 10.90
CA ALA A 661 -0.14 -13.95 10.34
C ALA A 661 1.37 -13.76 10.09
N SER A 662 1.74 -13.31 8.89
CA SER A 662 3.10 -12.88 8.54
C SER A 662 3.09 -11.38 8.26
N LEU A 663 3.86 -10.61 9.03
CA LEU A 663 3.82 -9.15 9.02
C LEU A 663 5.12 -8.53 8.49
N ALA A 664 4.94 -7.48 7.69
CA ALA A 664 5.95 -6.55 7.20
C ALA A 664 5.25 -5.20 6.89
N GLY A 665 5.98 -4.22 6.38
CA GLY A 665 5.41 -2.96 5.91
C GLY A 665 4.84 -2.10 7.04
N ASN A 666 3.69 -1.47 6.82
CA ASN A 666 3.25 -0.35 7.64
C ASN A 666 2.08 -0.69 8.57
N LEU A 667 2.10 -0.11 9.76
CA LEU A 667 0.94 0.05 10.64
C LEU A 667 0.68 1.54 10.88
N ILE A 668 -0.55 1.99 10.63
CA ILE A 668 -1.01 3.35 10.94
C ILE A 668 -2.04 3.28 12.06
N VAL A 669 -1.70 3.85 13.21
CA VAL A 669 -2.57 3.93 14.38
C VAL A 669 -3.17 5.34 14.48
N SER A 670 -4.49 5.46 14.37
CA SER A 670 -5.21 6.71 14.51
C SER A 670 -5.76 6.86 15.92
N GLY A 671 -5.15 7.75 16.70
CA GLY A 671 -5.50 7.98 18.09
C GLY A 671 -6.63 9.01 18.24
N ARG A 672 -7.84 8.58 18.62
CA ARG A 672 -9.02 9.47 18.66
C ARG A 672 -9.27 10.14 20.01
N ARG A 673 -9.24 9.37 21.09
CA ARG A 673 -9.57 9.84 22.44
C ARG A 673 -8.76 9.12 23.49
N GLY A 674 -8.32 9.84 24.51
CA GLY A 674 -7.66 9.26 25.69
C GLY A 674 -6.28 8.68 25.43
N VAL A 675 -5.68 9.01 24.28
CA VAL A 675 -4.33 8.61 23.88
C VAL A 675 -3.34 9.26 24.84
N ARG A 676 -2.52 8.45 25.50
CA ARG A 676 -1.50 8.90 26.44
C ARG A 676 -0.42 7.83 26.61
N PHE A 677 0.70 8.22 27.20
CA PHE A 677 1.79 7.30 27.53
C PHE A 677 1.31 6.08 28.34
N GLY A 678 1.86 4.90 28.03
CA GLY A 678 1.61 3.63 28.73
C GLY A 678 0.26 2.99 28.43
N ARG A 679 -0.45 3.47 27.40
CA ARG A 679 -1.68 2.82 26.92
C ARG A 679 -1.35 1.71 25.95
N GLU A 680 -2.10 0.62 26.04
CA GLU A 680 -1.96 -0.51 25.13
C GLU A 680 -3.31 -0.88 24.53
N ALA A 681 -3.30 -1.27 23.26
CA ALA A 681 -4.45 -1.81 22.54
C ALA A 681 -4.00 -2.95 21.61
N THR A 682 -4.76 -4.04 21.57
CA THR A 682 -4.54 -5.11 20.59
C THR A 682 -5.19 -4.72 19.28
N ILE A 683 -4.44 -4.77 18.18
CA ILE A 683 -4.93 -4.39 16.84
C ILE A 683 -4.97 -5.55 15.84
N LEU A 684 -4.31 -6.67 16.17
CA LEU A 684 -4.34 -7.91 15.40
C LEU A 684 -4.27 -9.09 16.36
N THR A 685 -5.05 -10.14 16.09
CA THR A 685 -4.98 -11.43 16.79
C THR A 685 -4.87 -12.54 15.75
N ALA A 686 -3.98 -13.52 15.94
CA ALA A 686 -3.78 -14.66 15.05
C ALA A 686 -3.42 -15.94 15.83
N SER A 687 -3.45 -17.12 15.19
CA SER A 687 -2.96 -18.37 15.78
C SER A 687 -1.47 -18.30 16.12
N SER A 688 -0.67 -17.73 15.21
CA SER A 688 0.69 -17.31 15.46
C SER A 688 1.04 -16.11 14.58
N VAL A 689 2.05 -15.33 14.99
CA VAL A 689 2.53 -14.16 14.24
C VAL A 689 4.02 -14.32 13.95
N LEU A 690 4.38 -14.24 12.67
CA LEU A 690 5.75 -14.20 12.17
C LEU A 690 6.11 -12.77 11.75
N GLY A 691 7.21 -12.24 12.29
CA GLY A 691 7.63 -10.86 12.02
C GLY A 691 6.91 -9.83 12.88
N ASP A 692 7.03 -8.57 12.48
CA ASP A 692 6.34 -7.39 13.04
C ASP A 692 6.24 -6.35 11.91
N PHE A 693 5.53 -5.25 12.13
CA PHE A 693 5.50 -4.15 11.16
C PHE A 693 6.88 -3.48 11.06
N ASP A 694 7.30 -3.14 9.83
CA ASP A 694 8.56 -2.45 9.58
C ASP A 694 8.52 -1.00 10.10
N ASP A 695 7.37 -0.33 9.92
CA ASP A 695 7.13 1.04 10.35
C ASP A 695 5.76 1.19 11.06
N VAL A 696 5.76 1.89 12.21
CA VAL A 696 4.55 2.17 13.00
C VAL A 696 4.34 3.67 13.15
N PHE A 697 3.21 4.19 12.66
CA PHE A 697 2.88 5.61 12.69
C PHE A 697 1.70 5.88 13.62
N LEU A 698 1.85 6.83 14.55
CA LEU A 698 0.75 7.32 15.37
C LEU A 698 0.24 8.67 14.84
N ILE A 699 -1.01 8.70 14.40
CA ILE A 699 -1.70 9.95 14.05
C ILE A 699 -2.43 10.46 15.28
N THR A 700 -1.90 11.52 15.89
CA THR A 700 -2.46 12.20 17.06
C THR A 700 -2.14 13.70 17.03
N GLY A 701 -2.82 14.50 17.85
CA GLY A 701 -2.51 15.93 18.02
C GLY A 701 -1.20 16.21 18.77
N SER A 702 -0.61 15.18 19.37
CA SER A 702 0.62 15.28 20.16
C SER A 702 1.88 15.15 19.31
N PRO A 703 2.85 16.08 19.42
CA PRO A 703 4.18 15.92 18.85
C PRO A 703 5.10 15.04 19.72
N LEU A 704 4.63 14.56 20.89
CA LEU A 704 5.42 13.80 21.85
C LEU A 704 5.13 12.30 21.82
N LEU A 705 3.89 11.93 21.54
CA LEU A 705 3.46 10.54 21.57
C LEU A 705 3.79 9.84 20.25
N PHE A 706 4.24 8.60 20.35
CA PHE A 706 4.44 7.69 19.23
C PHE A 706 3.95 6.29 19.59
N ALA A 707 3.73 5.44 18.61
CA ALA A 707 3.30 4.06 18.81
C ALA A 707 4.44 3.10 18.47
N GLU A 708 4.54 2.03 19.24
CA GLU A 708 5.38 0.86 18.94
C GLU A 708 4.50 -0.38 19.05
N THR A 709 4.91 -1.46 18.38
CA THR A 709 4.25 -2.75 18.46
C THR A 709 5.10 -3.76 19.22
N ARG A 710 4.42 -4.76 19.76
CA ARG A 710 5.03 -5.98 20.29
C ARG A 710 4.10 -7.15 20.01
N VAL A 711 4.69 -8.30 19.68
CA VAL A 711 3.95 -9.54 19.48
C VAL A 711 3.97 -10.37 20.78
N GLU A 712 2.79 -10.75 21.27
CA GLU A 712 2.62 -11.62 22.45
C GLU A 712 1.57 -12.70 22.18
N GLY A 713 1.98 -13.96 22.05
CA GLY A 713 1.04 -15.09 22.06
C GLY A 713 -0.01 -15.10 20.95
N GLY A 714 0.32 -14.58 19.76
CA GLY A 714 -0.60 -14.42 18.62
C GLY A 714 -1.20 -13.02 18.48
N ASP A 715 -1.02 -12.17 19.49
CA ASP A 715 -1.56 -10.81 19.49
C ASP A 715 -0.49 -9.79 19.10
N VAL A 716 -0.85 -8.81 18.29
CA VAL A 716 -0.06 -7.60 18.06
C VAL A 716 -0.63 -6.49 18.92
N ILE A 717 0.15 -6.10 19.93
CA ILE A 717 -0.20 -5.08 20.91
C ILE A 717 0.53 -3.80 20.55
N VAL A 718 -0.24 -2.75 20.31
CA VAL A 718 0.27 -1.39 20.16
C VAL A 718 0.42 -0.75 21.53
N SER A 719 1.61 -0.26 21.85
CA SER A 719 1.90 0.51 23.05
C SER A 719 2.17 1.98 22.69
N ILE A 720 1.47 2.89 23.34
CA ILE A 720 1.67 4.34 23.18
C ILE A 720 2.83 4.77 24.07
N ASN A 721 3.92 5.17 23.43
CA ASN A 721 5.12 5.68 24.07
C ASN A 721 5.25 7.19 23.86
N ALA A 722 6.23 7.79 24.54
CA ALA A 722 6.45 9.23 24.49
C ALA A 722 7.94 9.54 24.35
N LEU A 723 8.27 10.55 23.56
CA LEU A 723 9.64 11.02 23.39
C LEU A 723 10.18 11.58 24.70
N ARG A 724 11.50 11.45 24.89
CA ARG A 724 12.22 12.07 26.01
C ARG A 724 12.29 13.57 25.78
N LEU A 725 11.70 14.34 26.69
CA LEU A 725 11.65 15.80 26.61
C LEU A 725 13.05 16.41 26.70
N ARG A 726 13.95 15.82 27.50
CA ARG A 726 15.34 16.28 27.60
C ARG A 726 16.03 16.29 26.24
N ASP A 727 15.83 15.22 25.47
CA ASP A 727 16.52 15.02 24.21
C ASP A 727 15.92 15.93 23.11
N LEU A 728 14.59 16.06 23.09
CA LEU A 728 13.88 16.99 22.19
C LEU A 728 14.30 18.45 22.39
N PHE A 729 14.52 18.87 23.64
CA PHE A 729 14.88 20.24 23.99
C PHE A 729 16.37 20.43 24.33
N GLY A 730 17.26 19.53 23.91
CA GLY A 730 18.68 19.56 24.27
C GLY A 730 19.43 20.86 23.92
N GLN A 731 18.92 21.65 22.97
CA GLN A 731 19.47 22.97 22.60
C GLN A 731 19.10 24.09 23.60
N SER A 732 18.05 23.90 24.40
CA SER A 732 17.60 24.84 25.43
C SER A 732 17.98 24.32 26.80
N LYS A 733 18.97 24.93 27.47
CA LYS A 733 19.43 24.52 28.82
C LYS A 733 18.26 24.38 29.81
N ASN A 734 17.31 25.32 29.77
CA ASN A 734 16.20 25.39 30.73
C ASN A 734 15.16 24.30 30.48
N LEU A 735 14.73 24.15 29.22
CA LEU A 735 13.74 23.12 28.88
C LEU A 735 14.35 21.72 28.89
N ALA A 736 15.65 21.56 28.62
CA ALA A 736 16.34 20.29 28.78
C ALA A 736 16.41 19.86 30.25
N SER A 737 16.68 20.79 31.19
CA SER A 737 16.68 20.46 32.62
C SER A 737 15.29 20.14 33.14
N LEU A 738 14.27 20.91 32.77
CA LEU A 738 12.87 20.60 33.08
C LEU A 738 12.46 19.26 32.47
N GLY A 739 12.80 19.06 31.19
CA GLY A 739 12.54 17.83 30.46
C GLY A 739 13.18 16.61 31.12
N ALA A 740 14.40 16.73 31.66
CA ALA A 740 15.04 15.66 32.41
C ALA A 740 14.26 15.27 33.67
N ALA A 741 13.77 16.25 34.43
CA ALA A 741 12.94 15.97 35.60
C ALA A 741 11.60 15.33 35.22
N LEU A 742 10.93 15.85 34.19
CA LEU A 742 9.69 15.25 33.67
C LEU A 742 9.91 13.83 33.13
N ASP A 743 11.02 13.58 32.45
CA ASP A 743 11.41 12.27 31.95
C ASP A 743 11.64 11.28 33.12
N THR A 744 12.31 11.71 34.20
CA THR A 744 12.45 10.88 35.41
C THR A 744 11.07 10.56 36.03
N LEU A 745 10.19 11.56 36.16
CA LEU A 745 8.84 11.33 36.67
C LEU A 745 8.02 10.37 35.78
N ARG A 746 8.19 10.45 34.46
CA ARG A 746 7.49 9.60 33.49
C ARG A 746 8.02 8.17 33.46
N PHE A 747 9.32 8.00 33.30
CA PHE A 747 9.93 6.71 32.95
C PHE A 747 10.44 5.91 34.17
N GLU A 748 10.57 6.53 35.35
CA GLU A 748 11.08 5.86 36.56
C GLU A 748 9.96 5.48 37.55
N GLY A 749 8.78 5.13 37.02
CA GLY A 749 7.69 4.51 37.79
C GLY A 749 6.78 5.47 38.56
N ARG A 750 6.92 6.79 38.37
CA ARG A 750 6.10 7.81 39.05
C ARG A 750 5.02 8.44 38.16
N PHE A 751 4.80 7.91 36.96
CA PHE A 751 3.84 8.45 36.00
C PHE A 751 2.42 8.55 36.60
N ASP A 752 1.96 7.50 37.30
CA ASP A 752 0.62 7.46 37.90
C ASP A 752 0.41 8.54 38.98
N GLU A 753 1.47 8.98 39.68
CA GLU A 753 1.41 10.07 40.67
C GLU A 753 1.20 11.44 40.00
N PHE A 754 1.70 11.60 38.77
CA PHE A 754 1.74 12.85 38.01
C PHE A 754 0.87 12.82 36.75
N VAL A 755 -0.12 11.92 36.68
CA VAL A 755 -0.96 11.75 35.48
C VAL A 755 -1.62 13.06 35.03
N GLY A 756 -2.11 13.89 35.96
CA GLY A 756 -2.73 15.17 35.62
C GLY A 756 -1.75 16.20 35.02
N LEU A 757 -0.45 16.07 35.31
CA LEU A 757 0.60 16.88 34.68
C LEU A 757 0.83 16.41 33.23
N PHE A 758 0.96 15.10 33.04
CA PHE A 758 1.19 14.53 31.71
C PHE A 758 -0.02 14.57 30.80
N ASP A 759 -1.25 14.53 31.33
CA ASP A 759 -2.47 14.71 30.53
C ASP A 759 -2.47 16.07 29.81
N VAL A 760 -1.91 17.13 30.42
CA VAL A 760 -1.76 18.43 29.74
C VAL A 760 -0.58 18.44 28.77
N ILE A 761 0.56 17.87 29.16
CA ILE A 761 1.79 17.86 28.34
C ILE A 761 1.62 17.00 27.08
N ASP A 762 1.06 15.81 27.22
CA ASP A 762 0.92 14.85 26.12
C ASP A 762 -0.16 15.27 25.12
N ASN A 763 -1.13 16.08 25.54
CA ASN A 763 -2.14 16.65 24.63
C ASN A 763 -1.75 18.03 24.09
N ALA A 764 -0.57 18.55 24.44
CA ALA A 764 -0.12 19.84 23.94
C ALA A 764 0.25 19.74 22.46
N GLY A 765 -0.37 20.59 21.63
CA GLY A 765 -0.08 20.65 20.20
C GLY A 765 1.30 21.23 19.91
N ILE A 766 1.78 21.06 18.67
CA ILE A 766 3.11 21.53 18.25
C ILE A 766 3.34 23.04 18.48
N GLY A 767 2.29 23.86 18.35
CA GLY A 767 2.35 25.30 18.57
C GLY A 767 2.27 25.73 20.05
N SER A 768 1.70 24.89 20.92
CA SER A 768 1.50 25.20 22.35
C SER A 768 2.50 24.50 23.25
N LEU A 769 3.19 23.44 22.81
CA LEU A 769 4.09 22.64 23.64
C LEU A 769 5.16 23.47 24.35
N VAL A 770 5.87 24.35 23.63
CA VAL A 770 6.92 25.20 24.24
C VAL A 770 6.33 26.15 25.29
N PRO A 771 5.26 26.93 24.99
CA PRO A 771 4.55 27.71 26.01
C PRO A 771 4.02 26.87 27.20
N THR A 772 3.53 25.66 26.96
CA THR A 772 3.02 24.74 28.00
C THR A 772 4.16 24.33 28.93
N LEU A 773 5.29 23.85 28.40
CA LEU A 773 6.46 23.47 29.22
C LEU A 773 7.10 24.68 29.91
N SER A 774 7.20 25.82 29.20
CA SER A 774 7.76 27.06 29.78
C SER A 774 6.93 27.56 30.97
N SER A 775 5.62 27.31 30.99
CA SER A 775 4.77 27.64 32.14
C SER A 775 5.20 26.93 33.42
N LEU A 776 5.80 25.74 33.32
CA LEU A 776 6.29 24.94 34.45
C LEU A 776 7.70 25.36 34.91
N THR A 777 8.28 26.41 34.32
CA THR A 777 9.57 26.94 34.75
C THR A 777 9.39 28.14 35.67
N PRO A 778 10.15 28.26 36.78
CA PRO A 778 10.04 29.37 37.73
C PRO A 778 10.74 30.64 37.22
N ILE A 779 10.46 31.07 35.98
CA ILE A 779 11.13 32.25 35.35
C ILE A 779 10.93 33.51 36.19
N SER A 780 9.78 33.67 36.83
CA SER A 780 9.48 34.81 37.70
C SER A 780 10.41 34.90 38.91
N ALA A 781 11.08 33.81 39.32
CA ALA A 781 12.10 33.89 40.36
C ALA A 781 13.28 34.78 39.95
N PHE A 782 13.62 34.90 38.66
CA PHE A 782 14.69 35.81 38.21
C PHE A 782 14.39 37.29 38.52
N GLU A 783 13.12 37.67 38.67
CA GLU A 783 12.76 39.02 39.09
C GLU A 783 13.30 39.35 40.49
N GLN A 784 13.40 38.37 41.39
CA GLN A 784 13.96 38.57 42.73
C GLN A 784 15.44 39.01 42.65
N SER A 785 16.21 38.42 41.75
CA SER A 785 17.62 38.80 41.52
C SER A 785 17.72 40.19 40.90
N PHE A 786 16.82 40.54 39.98
CA PHE A 786 16.73 41.88 39.42
C PHE A 786 16.40 42.93 40.49
N VAL A 787 15.39 42.67 41.33
CA VAL A 787 15.00 43.55 42.43
C VAL A 787 16.15 43.70 43.44
N ALA A 788 16.80 42.60 43.81
CA ALA A 788 17.94 42.62 44.73
C ALA A 788 19.13 43.42 44.20
N ASN A 789 19.45 43.27 42.91
CA ASN A 789 20.52 44.01 42.25
C ASN A 789 20.16 45.50 42.08
N SER A 790 18.95 45.80 41.62
CA SER A 790 18.43 47.17 41.47
C SER A 790 18.42 47.92 42.81
N PHE A 791 18.00 47.25 43.89
CA PHE A 791 18.08 47.77 45.25
C PHE A 791 19.52 48.13 45.63
N SER A 792 20.45 47.19 45.45
CA SER A 792 21.86 47.39 45.78
C SER A 792 22.43 48.58 45.04
N GLN A 793 22.20 48.64 43.72
CA GLN A 793 22.62 49.75 42.88
C GLN A 793 22.05 51.08 43.38
N ARG A 794 20.74 51.19 43.59
CA ARG A 794 20.13 52.45 44.05
C ARG A 794 20.72 52.96 45.36
N PHE A 795 20.83 52.09 46.37
CA PHE A 795 21.35 52.51 47.67
C PHE A 795 22.85 52.84 47.62
N THR A 796 23.66 51.99 47.00
CA THR A 796 25.10 52.23 46.89
C THR A 796 25.42 53.43 45.98
N GLY A 797 24.59 53.74 44.99
CA GLY A 797 24.64 54.97 44.21
C GLY A 797 24.45 56.21 45.07
N GLN A 798 23.50 56.19 46.01
CA GLN A 798 23.32 57.29 46.97
C GLN A 798 24.55 57.47 47.85
N LEU A 799 25.13 56.38 48.33
CA LEU A 799 26.39 56.41 49.08
C LEU A 799 27.52 56.98 48.21
N GLY A 800 27.60 56.57 46.95
CA GLY A 800 28.57 57.05 45.97
C GLY A 800 28.47 58.55 45.68
N GLN A 801 27.24 59.10 45.64
CA GLN A 801 27.01 60.54 45.55
C GLN A 801 27.34 61.28 46.84
N ARG A 802 26.97 60.70 48.00
CA ARG A 802 27.26 61.31 49.29
C ARG A 802 28.78 61.41 49.50
N THR A 803 29.54 60.36 49.18
CA THR A 803 31.01 60.37 49.27
C THR A 803 31.65 61.38 48.31
N LEU A 804 31.12 61.55 47.08
CA LEU A 804 31.54 62.61 46.16
C LEU A 804 31.33 64.01 46.75
N SER A 805 30.13 64.26 47.29
CA SER A 805 29.77 65.53 47.90
C SER A 805 30.67 65.86 49.10
N LEU A 806 31.00 64.87 49.93
CA LEU A 806 31.87 65.06 51.10
C LEU A 806 33.30 65.48 50.74
N ARG A 807 33.78 65.07 49.55
CA ARG A 807 35.08 65.49 49.00
C ARG A 807 35.00 66.81 48.22
N GLY A 808 33.82 67.36 47.98
CA GLY A 808 33.64 68.55 47.16
C GLY A 808 34.00 68.34 45.68
N ALA A 809 33.95 67.10 45.19
CA ALA A 809 34.32 66.74 43.83
C ALA A 809 33.14 66.89 42.86
N ASN A 810 33.43 67.18 41.59
CA ASN A 810 32.45 67.28 40.51
C ASN A 810 31.81 65.90 40.20
N GLY A 811 30.60 65.91 39.63
CA GLY A 811 29.79 64.71 39.36
C GLY A 811 30.40 63.70 38.37
N ALA A 812 31.55 63.97 37.76
CA ALA A 812 32.18 63.15 36.73
C ALA A 812 32.56 61.73 37.21
N ALA A 813 33.04 61.60 38.45
CA ALA A 813 33.41 60.29 39.02
C ALA A 813 32.19 59.43 39.39
N ALA A 814 30.97 59.97 39.31
CA ALA A 814 29.76 59.29 39.74
C ALA A 814 29.46 58.02 38.95
N GLY A 815 29.85 57.95 37.67
CA GLY A 815 29.69 56.76 36.83
C GLY A 815 30.46 55.51 37.31
N PHE A 816 31.43 55.67 38.20
CA PHE A 816 32.24 54.57 38.78
C PHE A 816 31.68 54.06 40.11
N SER A 817 30.37 53.82 40.14
CA SER A 817 29.70 53.05 41.20
C SER A 817 28.88 51.94 40.56
N SER A 818 28.49 50.92 41.33
CA SER A 818 27.53 49.89 40.90
C SER A 818 26.22 50.48 40.32
N ALA A 819 25.77 51.64 40.81
CA ALA A 819 24.60 52.39 40.33
C ALA A 819 24.85 53.28 39.11
N GLY A 820 26.11 53.45 38.73
CA GLY A 820 26.55 54.52 37.84
C GLY A 820 26.25 55.92 38.39
N GLY A 821 26.20 56.93 37.52
CA GLY A 821 26.22 58.33 37.94
C GLY A 821 24.86 58.91 38.33
N ALA A 822 24.02 58.11 38.99
CA ALA A 822 22.71 58.53 39.48
C ALA A 822 22.87 59.68 40.49
N THR A 823 22.54 60.91 40.13
CA THR A 823 22.56 62.05 41.06
C THR A 823 21.29 62.06 41.90
N PHE A 824 21.37 61.74 43.18
CA PHE A 824 20.22 61.79 44.09
C PHE A 824 20.05 63.19 44.68
N ALA A 825 18.81 63.67 44.79
CA ALA A 825 18.50 64.88 45.53
C ALA A 825 18.76 64.63 47.02
N ILE A 826 19.98 64.93 47.47
CA ILE A 826 20.41 64.79 48.85
C ILE A 826 20.16 66.12 49.56
N ALA A 827 19.17 66.13 50.46
CA ALA A 827 18.94 67.23 51.37
C ALA A 827 19.83 67.03 52.61
N GLY A 828 20.85 67.87 52.80
CA GLY A 828 21.77 67.72 53.92
C GLY A 828 22.84 68.80 53.98
N THR A 829 23.56 68.85 55.10
CA THR A 829 24.72 69.73 55.27
C THR A 829 25.99 68.88 55.35
N ASN A 830 27.05 69.32 54.66
CA ASN A 830 28.35 68.66 54.75
C ASN A 830 29.09 69.19 56.00
N PRO A 831 29.75 68.31 56.78
CA PRO A 831 30.52 68.71 57.95
C PRO A 831 31.71 69.56 57.52
N GLN A 832 31.71 70.84 57.94
CA GLN A 832 32.70 71.84 57.50
C GLN A 832 34.05 71.71 58.22
N ASP A 833 34.05 71.27 59.48
CA ASP A 833 35.26 71.15 60.32
C ASP A 833 35.46 69.71 60.84
N ALA A 834 36.71 69.34 61.12
CA ALA A 834 37.04 68.06 61.75
C ALA A 834 36.32 67.89 63.12
N GLY A 835 35.71 66.73 63.34
CA GLY A 835 34.97 66.38 64.56
C GLY A 835 33.50 66.82 64.58
N LYS A 836 32.96 67.44 63.51
CA LYS A 836 31.53 67.79 63.41
C LYS A 836 30.72 66.75 62.64
N LEU A 837 29.47 66.56 63.06
CA LEU A 837 28.47 65.71 62.41
C LEU A 837 27.69 66.48 61.35
N GLY A 838 27.54 65.89 60.16
CA GLY A 838 26.58 66.24 59.13
C GLY A 838 25.45 65.21 59.08
N PHE A 839 24.27 65.66 58.66
CA PHE A 839 23.11 64.80 58.43
C PHE A 839 22.59 65.00 57.02
N PHE A 840 22.09 63.92 56.42
CA PHE A 840 21.46 63.96 55.11
C PHE A 840 20.25 63.04 55.04
N SER A 841 19.33 63.37 54.14
CA SER A 841 18.24 62.50 53.74
C SER A 841 17.98 62.57 52.23
N THR A 842 17.44 61.50 51.68
CA THR A 842 16.89 61.45 50.33
C THR A 842 15.49 60.87 50.38
N VAL A 843 14.56 61.45 49.62
CA VAL A 843 13.21 60.92 49.43
C VAL A 843 12.90 60.91 47.94
N SER A 844 12.36 59.81 47.42
CA SER A 844 11.85 59.72 46.05
C SER A 844 10.65 58.78 45.96
N GLY A 845 9.64 59.13 45.16
CA GLY A 845 8.44 58.31 44.94
C GLY A 845 7.59 58.80 43.77
N SER A 846 6.67 57.95 43.29
CA SER A 846 5.65 58.27 42.29
C SER A 846 4.37 58.73 43.00
N PHE A 847 3.78 59.86 42.57
CA PHE A 847 2.58 60.45 43.18
C PHE A 847 1.42 60.66 42.18
N LEU A 848 1.47 60.01 41.02
CA LEU A 848 0.45 60.15 39.98
C LEU A 848 -0.59 59.03 40.08
N ALA A 849 -1.57 59.20 40.97
CA ALA A 849 -2.76 58.35 40.97
C ALA A 849 -3.63 58.69 39.73
N SER A 850 -4.01 57.66 38.97
CA SER A 850 -5.00 57.78 37.90
C SER A 850 -6.39 58.11 38.49
N ALA A 851 -7.22 58.85 37.76
CA ALA A 851 -8.52 59.33 38.25
C ALA A 851 -9.54 58.22 38.62
N ALA A 852 -9.25 56.95 38.32
CA ALA A 852 -10.13 55.81 38.58
C ALA A 852 -10.07 55.26 40.02
N GLU A 853 -9.06 55.61 40.83
CA GLU A 853 -8.87 55.04 42.18
C GLU A 853 -9.30 55.98 43.34
N ARG A 854 -10.02 57.08 43.07
CA ARG A 854 -10.44 58.09 44.08
C ARG A 854 -11.71 57.74 44.87
N ASN A 855 -11.89 56.50 45.35
CA ASN A 855 -13.16 56.15 46.02
C ASN A 855 -13.04 55.29 47.29
N THR A 856 -12.10 55.63 48.17
CA THR A 856 -12.14 55.23 49.58
C THR A 856 -11.95 56.47 50.44
N GLY A 857 -12.98 56.85 51.21
CA GLY A 857 -13.11 58.13 51.93
C GLY A 857 -12.15 58.35 53.10
N THR A 858 -10.84 58.30 52.85
CA THR A 858 -9.75 58.57 53.80
C THR A 858 -8.91 59.75 53.32
N ASN A 859 -8.29 60.49 54.24
CA ASN A 859 -7.62 61.76 53.96
C ASN A 859 -6.54 61.61 52.88
N ALA A 860 -6.63 62.42 51.81
CA ALA A 860 -5.72 62.42 50.68
C ALA A 860 -4.23 62.64 51.02
N PHE A 861 -3.91 63.09 52.24
CA PHE A 861 -2.54 63.27 52.71
C PHE A 861 -1.95 62.01 53.36
N GLU A 862 -2.80 61.15 53.91
CA GLU A 862 -2.42 59.87 54.54
C GLU A 862 -2.26 58.78 53.47
N GLU A 863 -3.10 58.84 52.44
CA GLU A 863 -3.00 57.99 51.25
C GLU A 863 -1.86 58.43 50.32
N ALA A 864 -1.59 59.74 50.17
CA ALA A 864 -0.48 60.22 49.32
C ALA A 864 0.92 60.01 49.92
N ALA A 865 1.05 59.77 51.23
CA ALA A 865 2.35 59.70 51.90
C ALA A 865 2.95 58.28 52.01
N PHE A 866 2.16 57.21 51.86
CA PHE A 866 2.64 55.86 52.21
C PHE A 866 2.19 54.67 51.33
N THR A 867 1.40 54.86 50.26
CA THR A 867 0.82 53.73 49.52
C THR A 867 1.30 53.52 48.07
N GLN A 868 2.32 54.23 47.59
CA GLN A 868 2.86 54.01 46.24
C GLN A 868 4.40 54.05 46.26
N ALA A 869 5.03 53.15 45.49
CA ALA A 869 6.48 52.92 45.39
C ALA A 869 7.35 54.14 45.81
N GLY A 870 8.17 53.94 46.84
CA GLY A 870 8.87 55.01 47.52
C GLY A 870 10.18 54.57 48.16
N GLU A 871 11.10 55.51 48.28
CA GLU A 871 12.43 55.32 48.83
C GLU A 871 12.73 56.44 49.84
N LEU A 872 13.18 56.05 51.03
CA LEU A 872 13.64 56.94 52.09
C LEU A 872 15.02 56.48 52.54
N THR A 873 16.02 57.34 52.38
CA THR A 873 17.36 57.12 52.93
C THR A 873 17.70 58.23 53.91
N LEU A 874 18.25 57.84 55.05
CA LEU A 874 18.71 58.71 56.11
C LEU A 874 20.16 58.39 56.42
N GLY A 875 20.98 59.40 56.67
CA GLY A 875 22.34 59.14 57.13
C GLY A 875 23.00 60.30 57.84
N ALA A 876 24.12 59.96 58.48
CA ALA A 876 24.97 60.89 59.21
C ALA A 876 26.44 60.61 58.88
N ASP A 877 27.24 61.66 58.81
CA ASP A 877 28.67 61.60 58.50
C ASP A 877 29.46 62.55 59.39
N MET A 878 30.73 62.21 59.62
CA MET A 878 31.67 62.99 60.41
C MET A 878 32.97 63.18 59.62
N ARG A 879 33.45 64.42 59.56
CA ARG A 879 34.79 64.71 59.04
C ARG A 879 35.82 64.35 60.12
N VAL A 880 36.62 63.32 59.88
CA VAL A 880 37.62 62.79 60.85
C VAL A 880 38.93 63.58 60.74
N SER A 881 39.27 64.01 59.53
CA SER A 881 40.37 64.94 59.23
C SER A 881 39.97 65.82 58.04
N ASP A 882 40.78 66.83 57.71
CA ASP A 882 40.52 67.70 56.55
C ASP A 882 40.30 66.92 55.24
N HIS A 883 40.86 65.71 55.18
CA HIS A 883 40.93 64.86 54.00
C HIS A 883 40.16 63.55 54.11
N VAL A 884 39.52 63.24 55.26
CA VAL A 884 38.81 61.96 55.47
C VAL A 884 37.47 62.20 56.17
N ALA A 885 36.40 61.64 55.60
CA ALA A 885 35.06 61.60 56.19
C ALA A 885 34.58 60.15 56.31
N VAL A 886 33.87 59.84 57.39
CA VAL A 886 33.21 58.54 57.61
C VAL A 886 31.75 58.77 57.93
N GLY A 887 30.86 57.86 57.53
CA GLY A 887 29.44 58.00 57.78
C GLY A 887 28.71 56.67 57.81
N PHE A 888 27.45 56.76 58.21
CA PHE A 888 26.50 55.67 58.28
C PHE A 888 25.17 56.11 57.66
N ALA A 889 24.54 55.22 56.92
CA ALA A 889 23.24 55.45 56.29
C ALA A 889 22.33 54.24 56.42
N MET A 890 21.03 54.48 56.48
CA MET A 890 19.98 53.48 56.42
C MET A 890 18.97 53.84 55.34
N THR A 891 18.43 52.85 54.64
CA THR A 891 17.40 53.06 53.62
C THR A 891 16.25 52.08 53.78
N ASN A 892 15.06 52.50 53.36
CA ASN A 892 13.90 51.67 53.13
C ASN A 892 13.37 51.96 51.72
N ILE A 893 13.33 50.93 50.88
CA ILE A 893 12.86 50.99 49.50
C ILE A 893 11.68 50.02 49.36
N ARG A 894 10.56 50.53 48.86
CA ARG A 894 9.40 49.73 48.46
C ARG A 894 9.18 49.85 46.97
N ASN A 895 9.17 48.72 46.27
CA ASN A 895 8.80 48.66 44.87
C ASN A 895 7.39 48.05 44.77
N SER A 896 6.52 48.69 44.00
CA SER A 896 5.21 48.14 43.64
C SER A 896 5.11 48.17 42.13
N ALA A 897 5.12 47.00 41.49
CA ALA A 897 4.85 46.90 40.06
C ALA A 897 3.35 47.04 39.82
N SER A 898 2.90 48.15 39.23
CA SER A 898 1.51 48.30 38.82
C SER A 898 1.31 47.70 37.42
N ASN A 899 0.96 46.41 37.34
CA ASN A 899 0.41 45.84 36.11
C ASN A 899 -1.11 46.00 36.13
N ALA A 900 -1.66 46.75 35.17
CA ALA A 900 -3.10 46.91 35.02
C ALA A 900 -3.73 45.55 34.68
N GLY A 901 -4.45 44.95 35.64
CA GLY A 901 -5.18 43.69 35.46
C GLY A 901 -4.70 42.50 36.31
N ALA A 902 -3.62 42.63 37.09
CA ALA A 902 -3.18 41.57 38.01
C ALA A 902 -3.99 41.59 39.33
N SER A 903 -4.46 40.42 39.79
CA SER A 903 -5.23 40.28 41.04
C SER A 903 -4.36 40.24 42.31
N PHE A 904 -3.05 40.03 42.17
CA PHE A 904 -2.08 39.98 43.25
C PHE A 904 -1.02 41.07 43.06
N ARG A 905 -0.67 41.78 44.14
CA ARG A 905 0.40 42.79 44.17
C ARG A 905 1.57 42.21 44.95
N PRO A 906 2.66 41.75 44.29
CA PRO A 906 3.88 41.43 44.99
C PRO A 906 4.50 42.73 45.51
N ASP A 907 4.33 43.02 46.80
CA ASP A 907 4.94 44.17 47.46
C ASP A 907 6.38 43.83 47.86
N ASP A 908 7.36 44.33 47.11
CA ASP A 908 8.77 44.16 47.46
C ASP A 908 9.19 45.20 48.49
N THR A 909 9.78 44.76 49.60
CA THR A 909 10.27 45.66 50.66
C THR A 909 11.73 45.39 50.97
N SER A 910 12.57 46.43 50.95
CA SER A 910 14.01 46.31 51.17
C SER A 910 14.50 47.33 52.19
N ILE A 911 15.17 46.87 53.24
CA ILE A 911 15.75 47.70 54.29
C ILE A 911 17.26 47.44 54.33
N ALA A 912 18.09 48.48 54.24
CA ALA A 912 19.54 48.34 54.39
C ALA A 912 20.15 49.34 55.35
N ALA A 913 21.34 48.98 55.81
CA ALA A 913 22.24 49.82 56.58
C ALA A 913 23.66 49.70 56.01
N ALA A 914 24.38 50.81 55.90
CA ALA A 914 25.74 50.83 55.38
C ALA A 914 26.61 51.86 56.11
N ALA A 915 27.87 51.51 56.32
CA ALA A 915 28.94 52.44 56.67
C ALA A 915 29.71 52.81 55.40
N TYR A 916 30.17 54.05 55.31
CA TYR A 916 30.94 54.54 54.16
C TYR A 916 32.04 55.50 54.62
N ALA A 917 33.07 55.63 53.80
CA ALA A 917 34.17 56.56 54.01
C ALA A 917 34.61 57.19 52.68
N ALA A 918 35.06 58.43 52.75
CA ALA A 918 35.58 59.19 51.62
C ALA A 918 36.91 59.84 52.03
N ALA A 919 37.93 59.71 51.19
CA ALA A 919 39.27 60.23 51.42
C ALA A 919 39.82 60.97 50.19
N GLN A 920 40.57 62.05 50.42
CA GLN A 920 41.26 62.83 49.39
C GLN A 920 42.75 62.95 49.72
N PHE A 921 43.64 62.76 48.75
CA PHE A 921 45.09 62.80 48.95
C PHE A 921 45.78 63.46 47.75
N GLY A 922 46.08 64.77 47.88
CA GLY A 922 46.51 65.58 46.75
C GLY A 922 45.44 65.57 45.65
N GLN A 923 45.85 65.23 44.43
CA GLN A 923 44.95 65.04 43.29
C GLN A 923 44.28 63.66 43.25
N GLY A 924 44.60 62.76 44.19
CA GLY A 924 43.98 61.45 44.32
C GLY A 924 42.76 61.45 45.23
N PHE A 925 41.85 60.49 45.01
CA PHE A 925 40.72 60.23 45.90
C PHE A 925 40.42 58.74 46.04
N ALA A 926 39.82 58.37 47.17
CA ALA A 926 39.30 57.04 47.42
C ALA A 926 37.95 57.11 48.17
N ASP A 927 36.99 56.31 47.76
CA ASP A 927 35.72 56.12 48.45
C ASP A 927 35.54 54.63 48.76
N MET A 928 34.97 54.31 49.92
CA MET A 928 34.60 52.94 50.26
C MET A 928 33.25 52.89 50.97
N TYR A 929 32.54 51.79 50.81
CA TYR A 929 31.32 51.52 51.56
C TYR A 929 31.18 50.03 51.85
N VAL A 930 30.49 49.69 52.93
CA VAL A 930 30.13 48.32 53.31
C VAL A 930 28.78 48.33 54.02
N GLY A 931 27.90 47.40 53.67
CA GLY A 931 26.55 47.36 54.23
C GLY A 931 25.88 46.00 54.09
N PHE A 932 24.72 45.91 54.72
CA PHE A 932 23.86 44.75 54.70
C PHE A 932 22.40 45.17 54.49
N SER A 933 21.61 44.30 53.89
CA SER A 933 20.18 44.51 53.68
C SER A 933 19.37 43.27 54.03
N ARG A 934 18.10 43.50 54.37
CA ARG A 934 17.04 42.49 54.40
C ARG A 934 15.98 42.90 53.39
N GLN A 935 15.48 41.94 52.64
CA GLN A 935 14.54 42.17 51.55
C GLN A 935 13.42 41.13 51.66
N ASN A 936 12.22 41.46 51.22
CA ASN A 936 11.13 40.52 51.00
C ASN A 936 10.69 40.69 49.55
N TYR A 937 10.53 39.57 48.85
CA TYR A 937 10.16 39.53 47.45
C TYR A 937 8.81 38.84 47.29
N GLY A 938 7.88 39.47 46.56
CA GLY A 938 6.69 38.79 46.09
C GLY A 938 6.93 38.21 44.70
N VAL A 939 6.43 37.01 44.43
CA VAL A 939 6.59 36.35 43.13
C VAL A 939 5.26 35.84 42.62
N GLU A 940 5.01 36.00 41.33
CA GLU A 940 3.85 35.43 40.63
C GLU A 940 4.32 34.77 39.32
N ARG A 941 3.98 33.50 39.13
CA ARG A 941 4.17 32.73 37.89
C ARG A 941 2.83 32.56 37.20
N THR A 942 2.64 33.20 36.06
CA THR A 942 1.41 33.05 35.25
C THR A 942 1.47 31.77 34.41
N SER A 943 0.33 31.10 34.25
CA SER A 943 0.23 29.97 33.32
C SER A 943 0.25 30.43 31.86
N SER A 944 0.67 29.53 30.96
CA SER A 944 0.69 29.76 29.51
C SER A 944 0.50 28.43 28.77
N GLY A 945 0.24 28.50 27.47
CA GLY A 945 -0.08 27.31 26.68
C GLY A 945 -1.33 26.62 27.20
N ASP A 946 -1.31 25.29 27.20
CA ASP A 946 -2.47 24.48 27.57
C ASP A 946 -2.70 24.43 29.09
N PHE A 947 -1.70 24.78 29.91
CA PHE A 947 -1.86 24.97 31.35
C PHE A 947 -2.72 26.20 31.71
N ALA A 948 -2.95 27.13 30.79
CA ALA A 948 -3.82 28.29 31.02
C ALA A 948 -5.28 27.89 31.33
N LEU A 949 -5.69 26.69 30.89
CA LEU A 949 -7.00 26.11 31.22
C LEU A 949 -7.03 25.43 32.61
N ALA A 950 -5.86 25.11 33.17
CA ALA A 950 -5.73 24.34 34.40
C ALA A 950 -5.55 25.22 35.65
N TYR A 951 -4.80 26.32 35.54
CA TYR A 951 -4.65 27.34 36.58
C TYR A 951 -4.33 28.70 35.94
N ALA A 952 -4.56 29.81 36.64
CA ALA A 952 -4.29 31.16 36.12
C ALA A 952 -2.88 31.68 36.51
N SER A 953 -2.51 31.54 37.79
CA SER A 953 -1.18 31.89 38.28
C SER A 953 -0.84 31.14 39.57
N ALA A 954 0.45 31.04 39.86
CA ALA A 954 1.03 30.50 41.09
C ALA A 954 1.78 31.64 41.81
N GLN A 955 1.57 31.79 43.12
CA GLN A 955 2.09 32.91 43.90
C GLN A 955 3.02 32.43 45.01
N GLY A 956 4.02 33.22 45.37
CA GLY A 956 4.97 32.91 46.45
C GLY A 956 5.58 34.16 47.06
N ALA A 957 6.22 34.00 48.23
CA ALA A 957 6.95 35.07 48.89
C ALA A 957 8.27 34.54 49.45
N ALA A 958 9.36 35.28 49.25
CA ALA A 958 10.70 34.90 49.67
C ALA A 958 11.36 36.00 50.51
N GLU A 959 12.14 35.60 51.52
CA GLU A 959 13.00 36.52 52.27
C GLU A 959 14.41 36.54 51.68
N GLY A 960 15.00 37.73 51.55
CA GLY A 960 16.33 37.96 51.04
C GLY A 960 17.25 38.64 52.05
N ARG A 961 18.54 38.33 51.99
CA ARG A 961 19.60 39.05 52.70
C ARG A 961 20.72 39.39 51.75
N GLN A 962 21.17 40.64 51.76
CA GLN A 962 22.28 41.07 50.91
C GLN A 962 23.41 41.63 51.76
N THR A 963 24.65 41.37 51.34
CA THR A 963 25.85 42.07 51.82
C THR A 963 26.51 42.72 50.64
N PHE A 964 26.83 44.00 50.75
CA PHE A 964 27.48 44.73 49.68
C PHE A 964 28.65 45.55 50.21
N ALA A 965 29.66 45.71 49.38
CA ALA A 965 30.81 46.55 49.66
C ALA A 965 31.33 47.10 48.34
N GLY A 966 31.88 48.31 48.34
CA GLY A 966 32.50 48.84 47.14
C GLY A 966 33.62 49.80 47.47
N MET A 967 34.53 49.95 46.53
CA MET A 967 35.65 50.85 46.60
C MET A 967 35.85 51.51 45.24
N ARG A 968 36.05 52.84 45.26
CA ARG A 968 36.41 53.64 44.08
C ARG A 968 37.71 54.36 44.37
N VAL A 969 38.64 54.35 43.41
CA VAL A 969 39.88 55.11 43.48
C VAL A 969 40.06 55.88 42.17
N GLY A 970 40.53 57.12 42.26
CA GLY A 970 40.77 57.93 41.06
C GLY A 970 41.80 59.02 41.30
N TYR A 971 42.22 59.63 40.19
CA TYR A 971 43.20 60.71 40.20
C TYR A 971 42.75 61.83 39.27
N ALA A 972 42.38 62.99 39.83
CA ALA A 972 41.77 64.11 39.14
C ALA A 972 42.82 65.17 38.79
N ILE A 973 43.03 65.44 37.50
CA ILE A 973 44.06 66.36 37.02
C ILE A 973 43.41 67.58 36.39
N ASP A 974 43.75 68.77 36.91
CA ASP A 974 43.42 70.05 36.29
C ASP A 974 44.28 70.27 35.03
N VAL A 975 43.71 70.05 33.85
CA VAL A 975 44.44 70.21 32.56
C VAL A 975 44.36 71.64 32.04
N ALA A 976 43.28 72.36 32.37
CA ALA A 976 43.13 73.78 32.13
C ALA A 976 42.23 74.40 33.23
N PRO A 977 42.21 75.73 33.42
CA PRO A 977 41.30 76.35 34.37
C PRO A 977 39.85 75.96 34.10
N GLY A 978 39.22 75.28 35.06
CA GLY A 978 37.85 74.76 34.94
C GLY A 978 37.73 73.44 34.17
N PHE A 979 38.81 72.79 33.72
CA PHE A 979 38.75 71.49 33.05
C PHE A 979 39.56 70.44 33.80
N GLU A 980 38.86 69.47 34.39
CA GLU A 980 39.40 68.36 35.16
C GLU A 980 39.19 67.05 34.41
N VAL A 981 40.23 66.22 34.28
CA VAL A 981 40.12 64.86 33.74
C VAL A 981 40.97 63.89 34.54
N GLY A 982 40.58 62.61 34.57
CA GLY A 982 41.31 61.63 35.37
C GLY A 982 40.91 60.18 35.13
N PRO A 983 41.84 59.22 35.35
CA PRO A 983 41.48 57.82 35.41
C PRO A 983 40.76 57.50 36.73
N VAL A 984 39.80 56.58 36.65
CA VAL A 984 39.08 56.05 37.81
C VAL A 984 38.93 54.54 37.66
N ALA A 985 39.10 53.84 38.78
CA ALA A 985 38.80 52.41 38.89
C ALA A 985 37.84 52.19 40.06
N SER A 986 36.90 51.26 39.91
CA SER A 986 36.05 50.80 41.01
C SER A 986 35.93 49.28 41.05
N VAL A 987 35.66 48.77 42.24
CA VAL A 987 35.22 47.40 42.48
C VAL A 987 34.01 47.45 43.40
N ASP A 988 32.96 46.76 43.00
CA ASP A 988 31.70 46.67 43.73
C ASP A 988 31.38 45.18 43.93
N PHE A 989 31.31 44.75 45.18
CA PHE A 989 30.93 43.41 45.63
C PHE A 989 29.51 43.43 46.16
N VAL A 990 28.66 42.52 45.69
CA VAL A 990 27.30 42.30 46.17
C VAL A 990 27.07 40.81 46.25
N ARG A 991 26.76 40.29 47.44
CA ARG A 991 26.28 38.92 47.62
C ARG A 991 24.86 38.94 48.17
N SER A 992 23.95 38.32 47.44
CA SER A 992 22.53 38.21 47.77
C SER A 992 22.22 36.75 48.07
N ASN A 993 21.72 36.45 49.26
CA ASN A 993 21.10 35.16 49.58
C ASN A 993 19.59 35.35 49.49
N ILE A 994 18.95 34.65 48.56
CA ILE A 994 17.52 34.70 48.28
C ILE A 994 16.91 33.40 48.80
N GLY A 995 15.98 33.50 49.75
CA GLY A 995 15.31 32.36 50.34
C GLY A 995 14.40 31.63 49.33
N GLY A 996 14.21 30.34 49.56
CA GLY A 996 13.25 29.53 48.81
C GLY A 996 11.81 29.81 49.24
N TYR A 997 10.85 29.31 48.46
CA TYR A 997 9.42 29.45 48.72
C TYR A 997 8.62 28.33 48.04
N ASP A 998 7.44 28.03 48.60
CA ASP A 998 6.45 27.14 47.98
C ASP A 998 5.38 27.98 47.29
N GLU A 999 4.98 27.57 46.08
CA GLU A 999 3.92 28.25 45.34
C GLU A 999 2.51 27.87 45.81
N VAL A 1000 1.59 28.83 45.79
CA VAL A 1000 0.15 28.61 46.03
C VAL A 1000 -0.66 29.03 44.82
N GLY A 1001 -1.74 28.31 44.51
CA GLY A 1001 -2.67 28.64 43.41
C GLY A 1001 -2.60 27.73 42.17
N ALA A 1002 -1.48 27.04 41.94
CA ALA A 1002 -1.31 26.10 40.82
C ALA A 1002 -1.69 24.63 41.13
N GLY A 1003 -2.18 24.34 42.34
CA GLY A 1003 -2.60 22.99 42.73
C GLY A 1003 -1.48 21.95 42.59
N LEU A 1004 -1.74 20.88 41.83
CA LEU A 1004 -0.78 19.80 41.55
C LEU A 1004 0.40 20.24 40.65
N PHE A 1005 0.33 21.43 40.04
CA PHE A 1005 1.37 22.00 39.17
C PHE A 1005 2.24 23.05 39.89
N GLY A 1006 2.10 23.15 41.22
CA GLY A 1006 2.90 24.04 42.04
C GLY A 1006 4.35 23.58 42.17
N LEU A 1007 5.24 24.55 42.31
CA LEU A 1007 6.67 24.33 42.47
C LEU A 1007 7.12 24.74 43.87
N THR A 1008 8.09 23.98 44.40
CA THR A 1008 8.95 24.43 45.50
C THR A 1008 10.21 25.01 44.87
N VAL A 1009 10.43 26.31 45.03
CA VAL A 1009 11.65 27.00 44.56
C VAL A 1009 12.66 27.02 45.69
N HIS A 1010 13.87 26.53 45.42
CA HIS A 1010 14.91 26.40 46.44
C HIS A 1010 15.55 27.75 46.78
N GLU A 1011 16.14 27.82 47.98
CA GLU A 1011 17.02 28.94 48.32
C GLU A 1011 18.27 28.96 47.44
N ARG A 1012 18.77 30.15 47.11
CA ARG A 1012 19.95 30.34 46.27
C ARG A 1012 20.76 31.56 46.70
N SER A 1013 22.01 31.61 46.26
CA SER A 1013 22.86 32.79 46.43
C SER A 1013 23.38 33.29 45.10
N PHE A 1014 23.38 34.61 44.92
CA PHE A 1014 23.88 35.31 43.76
C PHE A 1014 24.99 36.29 44.18
N THR A 1015 26.17 36.16 43.60
CA THR A 1015 27.35 36.99 43.90
C THR A 1015 27.79 37.76 42.66
N SER A 1016 27.89 39.08 42.79
CA SER A 1016 28.43 40.00 41.80
C SER A 1016 29.69 40.68 42.35
N VAL A 1017 30.76 40.67 41.56
CA VAL A 1017 32.01 41.42 41.73
C VAL A 1017 32.20 42.23 40.45
N GLY A 1018 31.55 43.39 40.39
CA GLY A 1018 31.67 44.31 39.28
C GLY A 1018 32.95 45.12 39.40
N THR A 1019 33.78 45.14 38.35
CA THR A 1019 34.95 46.02 38.25
C THR A 1019 34.73 47.02 37.13
N LYS A 1020 35.11 48.29 37.35
CA LYS A 1020 35.06 49.33 36.32
C LYS A 1020 36.41 50.01 36.20
N PHE A 1021 36.88 50.26 34.99
CA PHE A 1021 38.07 51.06 34.73
C PHE A 1021 37.80 52.01 33.57
N GLY A 1022 38.17 53.28 33.71
CA GLY A 1022 37.82 54.27 32.72
C GLY A 1022 38.31 55.67 33.03
N LEU A 1023 37.74 56.64 32.30
CA LEU A 1023 38.07 58.05 32.39
C LEU A 1023 36.86 58.85 32.84
N MET A 1024 37.11 59.87 33.66
CA MET A 1024 36.15 60.91 34.03
C MET A 1024 36.62 62.27 33.49
N GLY A 1025 35.66 63.17 33.26
CA GLY A 1025 35.95 64.56 32.94
C GLY A 1025 34.85 65.51 33.41
N ALA A 1026 35.26 66.69 33.89
CA ALA A 1026 34.38 67.79 34.25
C ALA A 1026 34.88 69.11 33.66
N LEU A 1027 33.95 69.95 33.22
CA LEU A 1027 34.18 71.28 32.66
C LEU A 1027 33.28 72.29 33.37
N ASP A 1028 33.88 73.18 34.15
CA ASP A 1028 33.23 74.28 34.85
C ASP A 1028 33.47 75.60 34.11
N THR A 1029 32.39 76.23 33.65
CA THR A 1029 32.40 77.52 32.96
C THR A 1029 31.56 78.54 33.71
N GLN A 1030 32.05 79.77 33.87
CA GLN A 1030 31.25 80.84 34.49
C GLN A 1030 30.13 81.32 33.54
N VAL A 1031 28.92 81.46 34.07
CA VAL A 1031 27.75 82.01 33.37
C VAL A 1031 27.27 83.25 34.12
N GLY A 1032 27.57 84.43 33.57
CA GLY A 1032 27.28 85.72 34.22
C GLY A 1032 28.23 86.04 35.37
N ARG A 1033 27.83 86.95 36.28
CA ARG A 1033 28.69 87.40 37.41
C ARG A 1033 28.69 86.47 38.63
N THR A 1034 27.72 85.55 38.73
CA THR A 1034 27.50 84.73 39.94
C THR A 1034 27.03 83.30 39.65
N GLY A 1035 26.97 82.87 38.38
CA GLY A 1035 26.53 81.53 38.00
C GLY A 1035 27.66 80.66 37.46
N THR A 1036 27.53 79.34 37.59
CA THR A 1036 28.46 78.34 37.05
C THR A 1036 27.69 77.29 36.27
N LEU A 1037 28.20 76.89 35.12
CA LEU A 1037 27.74 75.76 34.32
C LEU A 1037 28.81 74.67 34.35
N SER A 1038 28.47 73.53 34.90
CA SER A 1038 29.33 72.35 35.07
C SER A 1038 28.85 71.24 34.15
N ALA A 1039 29.62 70.89 33.13
CA ALA A 1039 29.37 69.69 32.32
C ALA A 1039 30.30 68.57 32.80
N PHE A 1040 29.79 67.36 32.99
CA PHE A 1040 30.57 66.24 33.48
C PHE A 1040 30.20 64.93 32.80
N GLY A 1041 31.10 63.97 32.83
CA GLY A 1041 30.81 62.61 32.37
C GLY A 1041 31.94 61.64 32.61
N SER A 1042 31.65 60.37 32.34
CA SER A 1042 32.62 59.28 32.39
C SER A 1042 32.29 58.18 31.40
N VAL A 1043 33.32 57.48 30.95
CA VAL A 1043 33.20 56.23 30.19
C VAL A 1043 34.07 55.18 30.86
N ALA A 1044 33.50 54.02 31.14
CA ALA A 1044 34.19 52.90 31.79
C ALA A 1044 33.93 51.59 31.08
N TYR A 1045 34.97 50.77 30.91
CA TYR A 1045 34.80 49.35 30.65
C TYR A 1045 34.50 48.66 31.98
N ALA A 1046 33.44 47.87 32.00
CA ALA A 1046 32.96 47.15 33.17
C ALA A 1046 33.02 45.64 32.93
N ARG A 1047 33.40 44.90 33.96
CA ARG A 1047 33.47 43.44 33.92
C ARG A 1047 32.98 42.82 35.22
N GLU A 1048 32.13 41.81 35.10
CA GLU A 1048 31.68 40.93 36.17
C GLU A 1048 32.70 39.79 36.35
N LEU A 1049 33.13 39.56 37.59
CA LEU A 1049 34.17 38.58 37.93
C LEU A 1049 33.67 37.40 38.77
N ALA A 1050 32.41 37.44 39.23
CA ALA A 1050 31.80 36.38 40.02
C ALA A 1050 30.79 35.58 39.17
N ASP A 1051 29.53 35.49 39.60
CA ASP A 1051 28.53 34.66 38.94
C ASP A 1051 28.13 35.28 37.59
N SER A 1052 28.32 34.53 36.50
CA SER A 1052 27.94 34.93 35.13
C SER A 1052 26.58 34.36 34.70
N GLU A 1053 25.93 33.60 35.58
CA GLU A 1053 24.64 32.97 35.34
C GLU A 1053 23.86 33.06 36.65
N ASP A 1054 22.58 33.43 36.58
CA ASP A 1054 21.65 33.28 37.70
C ASP A 1054 20.92 31.94 37.55
N VAL A 1055 21.00 31.08 38.57
CA VAL A 1055 20.44 29.73 38.55
C VAL A 1055 19.31 29.63 39.56
N VAL A 1056 18.13 29.24 39.09
CA VAL A 1056 16.97 28.91 39.94
C VAL A 1056 16.77 27.41 39.89
N THR A 1057 16.82 26.76 41.04
CA THR A 1057 16.45 25.34 41.17
C THR A 1057 15.04 25.24 41.76
N ALA A 1058 14.23 24.34 41.23
CA ALA A 1058 12.90 24.04 41.72
C ALA A 1058 12.58 22.54 41.60
N ASN A 1059 11.56 22.09 42.32
CA ASN A 1059 10.98 20.76 42.18
C ASN A 1059 9.44 20.84 42.15
N PHE A 1060 8.79 19.84 41.56
CA PHE A 1060 7.33 19.71 41.62
C PHE A 1060 6.87 19.30 43.02
N PHE A 1061 5.67 19.72 43.41
CA PHE A 1061 5.03 19.20 44.61
C PHE A 1061 4.90 17.68 44.54
N GLY A 1062 5.31 17.00 45.62
CA GLY A 1062 5.36 15.54 45.68
C GLY A 1062 6.64 14.90 45.14
N ALA A 1063 7.53 15.64 44.46
CA ALA A 1063 8.79 15.13 43.92
C ALA A 1063 10.04 15.95 44.35
N PRO A 1064 10.31 16.11 45.65
CA PRO A 1064 11.49 16.87 46.13
C PRO A 1064 12.84 16.22 45.77
N ASP A 1065 12.82 14.94 45.42
CA ASP A 1065 13.95 14.13 44.98
C ASP A 1065 14.32 14.33 43.50
N VAL A 1066 13.47 15.01 42.71
CA VAL A 1066 13.66 15.25 41.27
C VAL A 1066 13.69 16.75 40.96
N PRO A 1067 14.76 17.47 41.35
CA PRO A 1067 14.89 18.90 41.07
C PRO A 1067 15.29 19.17 39.61
N PHE A 1068 14.87 20.31 39.09
CA PHE A 1068 15.35 20.87 37.83
C PHE A 1068 15.82 22.31 38.04
N SER A 1069 16.68 22.81 37.15
CA SER A 1069 17.20 24.16 37.23
C SER A 1069 16.98 24.93 35.93
N ILE A 1070 16.61 26.19 36.05
CA ILE A 1070 16.64 27.14 34.94
C ILE A 1070 17.74 28.16 35.18
N VAL A 1071 18.31 28.63 34.08
CA VAL A 1071 19.45 29.53 34.07
C VAL A 1071 19.09 30.78 33.27
N ASN A 1072 19.46 31.94 33.82
CA ASN A 1072 19.43 33.21 33.13
C ASN A 1072 20.88 33.68 32.96
N ALA A 1073 21.39 33.63 31.72
CA ALA A 1073 22.75 34.06 31.43
C ALA A 1073 22.88 35.57 31.65
N LEU A 1074 23.96 35.99 32.30
CA LEU A 1074 24.25 37.38 32.60
C LEU A 1074 25.44 37.85 31.78
N ASP A 1075 25.42 39.11 31.34
CA ASP A 1075 26.49 39.67 30.53
C ASP A 1075 27.74 39.93 31.38
N PRO A 1076 28.88 39.30 31.06
CA PRO A 1076 30.09 39.40 31.88
C PRO A 1076 30.85 40.71 31.63
N GLU A 1077 30.54 41.45 30.57
CA GLU A 1077 31.23 42.68 30.19
C GLU A 1077 30.29 43.68 29.53
N TRP A 1078 30.50 44.97 29.81
CA TRP A 1078 29.73 46.06 29.21
C TRP A 1078 30.49 47.38 29.27
N VAL A 1079 29.99 48.41 28.59
CA VAL A 1079 30.53 49.77 28.66
C VAL A 1079 29.55 50.67 29.43
N SER A 1080 29.98 51.21 30.57
CA SER A 1080 29.17 52.12 31.37
C SER A 1080 29.48 53.56 30.99
N VAL A 1081 28.46 54.31 30.56
CA VAL A 1081 28.57 55.72 30.18
C VAL A 1081 27.72 56.56 31.12
N ASN A 1082 28.29 57.66 31.61
CA ASN A 1082 27.59 58.67 32.36
C ASN A 1082 27.87 60.06 31.78
N ALA A 1083 26.85 60.90 31.70
CA ALA A 1083 27.00 62.29 31.30
C ALA A 1083 25.97 63.16 32.02
N GLY A 1084 26.33 64.38 32.37
CA GLY A 1084 25.43 65.32 33.00
C GLY A 1084 25.87 66.76 32.87
N ILE A 1085 24.93 67.65 33.12
CA ILE A 1085 25.12 69.10 33.13
C ILE A 1085 24.42 69.64 34.37
N GLU A 1086 25.10 70.53 35.10
CA GLU A 1086 24.57 71.28 36.23
C GLU A 1086 24.74 72.78 36.00
N LEU A 1087 23.65 73.54 36.14
CA LEU A 1087 23.61 74.99 36.10
C LEU A 1087 23.31 75.53 37.49
N SER A 1088 24.26 76.25 38.08
CA SER A 1088 24.10 76.98 39.33
C SER A 1088 23.84 78.46 39.06
N LEU A 1089 22.71 78.98 39.54
CA LEU A 1089 22.27 80.37 39.40
C LEU A 1089 22.35 81.07 40.77
N GLY A 1090 23.52 81.61 41.09
CA GLY A 1090 23.81 82.20 42.40
C GLY A 1090 23.91 81.15 43.50
N SER A 1091 23.77 81.56 44.77
CA SER A 1091 23.91 80.64 45.91
C SER A 1091 22.63 79.87 46.26
N ARG A 1092 21.52 80.12 45.55
CA ARG A 1092 20.17 79.69 45.94
C ARG A 1092 19.51 78.71 44.99
N LEU A 1093 19.87 78.64 43.72
CA LEU A 1093 19.19 77.77 42.76
C LEU A 1093 20.22 77.00 41.93
N SER A 1094 20.11 75.67 41.88
CA SER A 1094 20.79 74.84 40.88
C SER A 1094 19.83 73.90 40.15
N LEU A 1095 20.10 73.67 38.87
CA LEU A 1095 19.38 72.74 38.00
C LEU A 1095 20.41 71.75 37.46
N SER A 1096 20.20 70.45 37.64
CA SER A 1096 21.05 69.42 37.04
C SER A 1096 20.25 68.43 36.23
N ALA A 1097 20.86 67.92 35.16
CA ALA A 1097 20.34 66.81 34.37
C ALA A 1097 21.48 65.83 34.10
N SER A 1098 21.23 64.53 34.27
CA SER A 1098 22.24 63.49 34.06
C SER A 1098 21.62 62.21 33.52
N GLY A 1099 22.37 61.48 32.71
CA GLY A 1099 22.04 60.15 32.22
C GLY A 1099 23.15 59.16 32.49
N THR A 1100 22.78 57.92 32.81
CA THR A 1100 23.68 56.76 32.89
C THR A 1100 23.10 55.64 32.04
N SER A 1101 23.96 54.94 31.31
CA SER A 1101 23.58 53.76 30.54
C SER A 1101 24.70 52.73 30.54
N ASP A 1102 24.35 51.46 30.75
CA ASP A 1102 25.23 50.31 30.55
C ASP A 1102 25.00 49.76 29.13
N LEU A 1103 25.92 50.06 28.21
CA LEU A 1103 25.87 49.63 26.82
C LEU A 1103 26.44 48.22 26.69
N GLY A 1104 25.66 47.30 26.11
CA GLY A 1104 26.06 45.89 25.94
C GLY A 1104 25.81 45.01 27.16
N ARG A 1105 25.23 45.57 28.23
CA ARG A 1105 24.61 44.77 29.31
C ARG A 1105 23.19 44.42 28.87
N GLY A 1106 22.67 43.27 29.29
CA GLY A 1106 21.36 42.72 28.96
C GLY A 1106 20.40 42.82 30.12
N VAL A 1107 20.10 41.70 30.79
CA VAL A 1107 19.01 41.62 31.81
C VAL A 1107 19.24 42.55 33.01
N LEU A 1108 20.50 42.77 33.41
CA LEU A 1108 20.86 43.64 34.54
C LEU A 1108 21.28 45.06 34.11
N THR A 1109 20.89 45.49 32.92
CA THR A 1109 21.22 46.82 32.39
C THR A 1109 20.72 47.92 33.30
N ASN A 1110 21.59 48.88 33.55
CA ASN A 1110 21.25 50.08 34.28
C ASN A 1110 21.13 51.27 33.32
N ASN A 1111 19.89 51.65 32.99
CA ASN A 1111 19.58 52.85 32.20
C ASN A 1111 18.78 53.82 33.06
N GLN A 1112 19.36 54.99 33.35
CA GLN A 1112 18.75 55.99 34.20
C GLN A 1112 18.93 57.38 33.60
N GLY A 1113 17.84 58.14 33.50
CA GLY A 1113 17.86 59.57 33.19
C GLY A 1113 17.26 60.35 34.35
N ARG A 1114 17.83 61.50 34.69
CA ARG A 1114 17.38 62.29 35.83
C ARG A 1114 17.53 63.78 35.61
N MET A 1115 16.58 64.53 36.15
CA MET A 1115 16.63 65.97 36.31
C MET A 1115 16.41 66.32 37.78
N THR A 1116 17.20 67.23 38.34
CA THR A 1116 17.11 67.70 39.71
C THR A 1116 17.05 69.21 39.73
N ILE A 1117 16.11 69.76 40.51
CA ILE A 1117 16.04 71.19 40.82
C ILE A 1117 16.34 71.33 42.30
N SER A 1118 17.38 72.07 42.65
CA SER A 1118 17.75 72.39 44.03
C SER A 1118 17.51 73.86 44.30
N TRP A 1119 16.66 74.18 45.26
CA TRP A 1119 16.43 75.55 45.73
C TRP A 1119 16.77 75.65 47.21
N LYS A 1120 17.86 76.35 47.53
CA LYS A 1120 18.28 76.68 48.90
C LYS A 1120 17.59 77.98 49.35
N PHE A 1121 16.74 77.86 50.37
CA PHE A 1121 16.04 78.97 51.02
C PHE A 1121 16.88 79.64 52.11
#